data_AF-A0A839X3E7-F1
#
_entry.id   AF-A0A839X3E7-F1
#
_cell.length_a   1.000
_cell.length_b   1.000
_cell.length_c   1.000
_cell.angle_alpha   90.00
_cell.angle_beta   90.00
_cell.angle_gamma   90.00
#
_symmetry.space_group_name_H-M   'P 1'
#
loop_
_entity.id
_entity.type
_entity.pdbx_description
1 polymer ?
#
loop_
_entity_poly.entity_id
_entity_poly.type
_entity_poly.pdbx_seq_one_letter_code
_entity_poly.pdbx_strand_id
1 'polypeptide(L)'
;MAICVLLLAQGVAQAQLNERHSFNARGDVEMIGNALLTCASCDQSNTGLNNGSNMAMRFVNVDGSQLPAGVPQNSSTATLSLPSGARVLSAGLYWGGRSTENNAARATLQFRTPTRGYQAITASDLNTFPSQGDPGSRPYTAYRDVTALVAAAGGGTYAAGGLTSDVGGNNNGGSLGNYGGWALIVLYEHDSKPYRRLMVFDGDAGYVSNGSPQSVTVTGLLTPQSGEFTAYMGALVWEGDGGITGDQFRLSGSDVLNAGALSDALNPANNFWNGGISRLGQRYTAKNPDYVNQFAVDLKLVDISNTAANASRPRLRNGATGATLQFTSTGDAYFPHALVFATDIFFPDLVTSLTKQARRVPSGEGLGPTSEVRQGEEVEYIVSFTNNGQDGATNVVVTDPIPANTRYVPGSLRVLTNAADAATGSMSDAAGDDIAEFDAVNNRVVFRIGTGATGSAGGMLSPTQSAQMSFRVRVDTATPTGEFIRNVVSVRHNAQTVPLPQDVEGEAEANVIGPVVPSAEEIGFCPTDGGFFNIVNGVGIYQYSPGSAADSRVAGLDFAIPGDLNALMVDPTGRTRLLFHQAGGNTIWAYDPTHPTSPGWYRTGVTINANLPRAGMTQAGVGYLITAATRAGAGATAQMYRIERDGDYGYRLGGQSTLTYDVAPSDFGSGDIAFDNAGVGWLVAGNDLYRVDVDAGTATRQQTFTGAPSGVNYAGAAFGADGLLYVVVNTTGAYYAMDLTNGTMSQVGASASGAGRDLASCSFPTIAPAQLQVTKTLASITRNGLPVAAGESAAPGDLLGYAIEVRHVGGTQAATVFAGDVVETVPANTLHGATADDFTCTGANCVNTESRNVLAGQSTVFSFVVQIDVGTPATVNQIVNSVTVNGIDCAVAGNDCDETTLIDVEPAVTSTKALTAVNGATPAGPVAVGDVLTYTVTVTNSGNVTLPTVTVADARITPDSITCAPLTVGDSCALVGTYTVTQADADAGSITNTATVTTPDTPQVCPAGSTAAVCQPSIEIPTETPDPSLTVVKTAGTPSGNTAGSTIAYSFLVTNTGNVTITNVAIDDAQLDAVAVCPVTTLAPGASTTCTGTHTITQAEVDAGEVLNTATATGTTPGGGTTTSPPDEEDVTLETTPSLTVVKTAGTPSGNTAGSTIAYSFLVTNTGNVTIANIAIDDAQLDAVAVCPVTTLAPGASTTCTGTHTITQAEVDAGEVLNIATATGTTPGGGTTTSPPDEEDVTLETTPSLT
;
A
#
# COMPACT_ATOMS: atom_id res chain seq x y z
N MET A 1 58.05 -40.86 19.11
CA MET A 1 58.08 -40.47 20.53
C MET A 1 58.31 -38.96 20.60
N ALA A 2 57.25 -38.20 20.77
CA ALA A 2 57.26 -36.75 21.01
C ALA A 2 55.98 -36.44 21.80
N ILE A 3 56.09 -35.68 22.89
CA ILE A 3 54.99 -35.51 23.84
C ILE A 3 54.20 -34.25 23.47
N CYS A 4 52.90 -34.38 23.27
CA CYS A 4 52.00 -33.24 23.13
C CYS A 4 51.70 -32.71 24.54
N VAL A 5 52.16 -31.50 24.86
CA VAL A 5 51.86 -30.83 26.13
C VAL A 5 50.52 -30.12 25.98
N LEU A 6 49.47 -30.73 26.53
CA LEU A 6 48.15 -30.11 26.60
C LEU A 6 48.16 -29.03 27.69
N LEU A 7 48.27 -27.75 27.31
CA LEU A 7 48.00 -26.67 28.25
C LEU A 7 46.51 -26.64 28.57
N LEU A 8 46.17 -26.98 29.81
CA LEU A 8 44.85 -26.71 30.39
C LEU A 8 44.70 -25.20 30.65
N ALA A 9 44.43 -24.45 29.58
CA ALA A 9 43.88 -23.11 29.69
C ALA A 9 42.41 -23.22 30.12
N GLN A 10 42.16 -23.30 31.43
CA GLN A 10 40.84 -22.98 31.98
C GLN A 10 40.61 -21.46 31.83
N GLY A 11 40.25 -21.05 30.62
CA GLY A 11 39.67 -19.74 30.38
C GLY A 11 38.32 -19.70 31.09
N VAL A 12 38.24 -18.95 32.19
CA VAL A 12 36.94 -18.61 32.78
C VAL A 12 36.17 -17.83 31.72
N ALA A 13 35.01 -18.35 31.29
CA ALA A 13 34.14 -17.64 30.38
C ALA A 13 33.70 -16.33 31.06
N GLN A 14 34.12 -15.20 30.49
CA GLN A 14 33.73 -13.90 31.02
C GLN A 14 32.26 -13.68 30.69
N ALA A 15 31.44 -13.41 31.71
CA ALA A 15 30.02 -13.15 31.52
C ALA A 15 29.83 -11.95 30.60
N GLN A 16 28.98 -12.10 29.59
CA GLN A 16 28.75 -11.10 28.56
C GLN A 16 27.26 -11.03 28.22
N LEU A 17 26.74 -9.81 28.08
CA LEU A 17 25.39 -9.57 27.56
C LEU A 17 25.37 -9.85 26.05
N ASN A 18 24.44 -10.69 25.59
CA ASN A 18 24.31 -11.14 24.20
C ASN A 18 23.05 -10.56 23.57
N GLU A 19 23.02 -10.39 22.25
CA GLU A 19 21.81 -9.96 21.53
C GLU A 19 20.73 -11.04 21.66
N ARG A 20 19.59 -10.70 22.29
CA ARG A 20 18.41 -11.60 22.38
C ARG A 20 17.42 -11.33 21.25
N HIS A 21 17.20 -10.07 20.92
CA HIS A 21 16.30 -9.66 19.84
C HIS A 21 16.86 -8.43 19.10
N SER A 22 16.68 -8.40 17.78
CA SER A 22 16.77 -7.15 17.02
C SER A 22 15.76 -7.09 15.88
N PHE A 23 15.28 -5.87 15.60
CA PHE A 23 14.24 -5.58 14.61
C PHE A 23 14.59 -4.30 13.84
N ASN A 24 14.13 -4.25 12.59
CA ASN A 24 14.09 -3.03 11.78
C ASN A 24 12.60 -2.71 11.55
N ALA A 25 12.07 -1.69 12.22
CA ALA A 25 10.62 -1.43 12.29
C ALA A 25 10.30 0.05 12.54
N ARG A 26 9.07 0.51 12.25
CA ARG A 26 8.60 1.84 12.71
C ARG A 26 8.32 1.78 14.20
N GLY A 27 9.27 2.12 15.07
CA GLY A 27 9.14 1.70 16.47
C GLY A 27 9.99 2.41 17.51
N ASP A 28 9.85 1.93 18.75
CA ASP A 28 10.48 2.48 19.94
C ASP A 28 10.66 1.44 21.04
N VAL A 29 11.31 1.85 22.13
CA VAL A 29 11.46 1.08 23.37
C VAL A 29 10.63 1.70 24.50
N GLU A 30 9.85 0.89 25.22
CA GLU A 30 9.36 1.20 26.58
C GLU A 30 10.16 0.41 27.63
N MET A 31 10.42 1.05 28.78
CA MET A 31 11.08 0.44 29.93
C MET A 31 10.36 0.89 31.20
N ILE A 32 9.75 -0.05 31.92
CA ILE A 32 9.06 0.19 33.19
C ILE A 32 9.58 -0.76 34.27
N GLY A 33 9.35 -0.46 35.54
CA GLY A 33 9.76 -1.31 36.64
C GLY A 33 9.53 -0.64 37.99
N ASN A 34 9.69 -1.39 39.07
CA ASN A 34 9.60 -0.85 40.43
C ASN A 34 10.30 -1.74 41.47
N ALA A 35 10.57 -1.17 42.65
CA ALA A 35 11.14 -1.89 43.78
C ALA A 35 10.13 -2.82 44.47
N LEU A 36 10.62 -3.89 45.08
CA LEU A 36 9.87 -4.84 45.93
C LEU A 36 10.44 -4.91 47.35
N LEU A 37 11.62 -4.31 47.59
CA LEU A 37 12.15 -3.99 48.91
C LEU A 37 12.18 -2.47 49.16
N THR A 38 12.16 -2.09 50.44
CA THR A 38 12.35 -0.73 50.94
C THR A 38 12.97 -0.80 52.33
N CYS A 39 13.66 0.25 52.77
CA CYS A 39 14.14 0.32 54.15
C CYS A 39 13.00 0.39 55.18
N ALA A 40 13.24 -0.20 56.36
CA ALA A 40 12.26 -0.30 57.44
C ALA A 40 11.98 1.04 58.14
N SER A 41 12.93 1.99 58.09
CA SER A 41 12.90 3.26 58.82
C SER A 41 12.70 4.50 57.94
N CYS A 42 12.28 4.33 56.69
CA CYS A 42 12.25 5.40 55.68
C CYS A 42 10.87 6.05 55.49
N ASP A 43 10.87 7.25 54.88
CA ASP A 43 9.66 8.02 54.59
C ASP A 43 8.80 7.37 53.50
N GLN A 44 7.50 7.66 53.48
CA GLN A 44 6.57 7.06 52.49
C GLN A 44 6.89 7.43 51.02
N SER A 45 7.79 8.39 50.80
CA SER A 45 8.27 8.83 49.49
C SER A 45 9.71 8.41 49.16
N ASN A 46 10.43 7.77 50.10
CA ASN A 46 11.85 7.40 49.98
C ASN A 46 12.71 8.50 49.35
N THR A 47 12.72 9.67 49.99
CA THR A 47 13.36 10.90 49.46
C THR A 47 14.82 11.05 49.89
N GLY A 48 15.28 10.26 50.86
CA GLY A 48 16.67 10.29 51.31
C GLY A 48 17.64 9.53 50.40
N LEU A 49 18.79 10.14 50.12
CA LEU A 49 19.97 9.51 49.51
C LEU A 49 20.71 8.60 50.52
N ASN A 50 19.98 7.82 51.30
CA ASN A 50 20.57 6.89 52.26
C ASN A 50 20.96 5.61 51.51
N ASN A 51 22.22 5.20 51.69
CA ASN A 51 22.78 3.98 51.13
C ASN A 51 22.04 2.76 51.68
N GLY A 52 21.56 1.86 50.83
CA GLY A 52 20.97 0.57 51.19
C GLY A 52 21.99 -0.41 51.77
N SER A 53 23.27 -0.25 51.44
CA SER A 53 24.39 -0.94 52.08
C SER A 53 24.39 -0.73 53.62
N ASN A 54 23.92 -1.77 54.34
CA ASN A 54 23.68 -1.86 55.78
C ASN A 54 22.34 -1.33 56.34
N MET A 55 21.36 -0.94 55.51
CA MET A 55 20.01 -0.66 56.01
C MET A 55 19.22 -1.94 56.30
N ALA A 56 18.33 -1.88 57.29
CA ALA A 56 17.37 -2.95 57.55
C ALA A 56 16.23 -2.89 56.52
N MET A 57 16.16 -3.85 55.61
CA MET A 57 15.19 -3.88 54.52
C MET A 57 13.92 -4.65 54.90
N ARG A 58 12.80 -4.30 54.26
CA ARG A 58 11.49 -4.94 54.38
C ARG A 58 10.80 -4.98 53.02
N PHE A 59 9.83 -5.87 52.88
CA PHE A 59 9.00 -5.94 51.68
C PHE A 59 8.11 -4.70 51.49
N VAL A 60 8.03 -4.26 50.23
CA VAL A 60 7.00 -3.36 49.70
C VAL A 60 5.80 -4.21 49.32
N ASN A 61 4.59 -3.83 49.72
CA ASN A 61 3.37 -4.52 49.29
C ASN A 61 2.23 -3.51 49.12
N VAL A 62 1.83 -3.25 47.88
CA VAL A 62 0.78 -2.29 47.53
C VAL A 62 -0.57 -2.93 47.25
N ASP A 63 -0.58 -4.18 46.78
CA ASP A 63 -1.80 -4.95 46.53
C ASP A 63 -2.25 -5.78 47.76
N GLY A 64 -1.53 -5.70 48.89
CA GLY A 64 -1.92 -6.34 50.15
C GLY A 64 -1.91 -7.86 50.07
N SER A 65 -3.04 -8.50 50.38
CA SER A 65 -3.22 -9.95 50.35
C SER A 65 -3.83 -10.46 49.03
N GLN A 66 -3.54 -9.80 47.91
CA GLN A 66 -3.97 -10.26 46.56
C GLN A 66 -3.02 -11.31 45.96
N LEU A 67 -1.89 -11.57 46.60
CA LEU A 67 -0.96 -12.63 46.24
C LEU A 67 -1.39 -13.97 46.86
N PRO A 68 -1.06 -15.12 46.25
CA PRO A 68 -1.34 -16.43 46.82
C PRO A 68 -0.80 -16.59 48.26
N ALA A 69 -1.41 -17.49 49.02
CA ALA A 69 -0.82 -17.97 50.27
C ALA A 69 0.48 -18.74 49.97
N GLY A 70 1.46 -18.68 50.87
CA GLY A 70 2.74 -19.36 50.74
C GLY A 70 3.84 -18.60 49.97
N VAL A 71 3.50 -17.65 49.08
CA VAL A 71 4.51 -16.79 48.44
C VAL A 71 4.87 -15.57 49.30
N PRO A 72 6.10 -15.01 49.19
CA PRO A 72 6.49 -13.77 49.85
C PRO A 72 5.50 -12.63 49.55
N GLN A 73 4.95 -12.01 50.61
CA GLN A 73 3.92 -10.98 50.47
C GLN A 73 4.53 -9.61 50.15
N ASN A 74 5.13 -9.49 48.96
CA ASN A 74 5.61 -8.25 48.36
C ASN A 74 4.97 -8.00 47.00
N SER A 75 4.64 -6.74 46.68
CA SER A 75 4.09 -6.32 45.39
C SER A 75 4.36 -4.83 45.09
N SER A 76 4.52 -4.50 43.81
CA SER A 76 4.58 -3.12 43.30
C SER A 76 4.15 -3.04 41.84
N THR A 77 3.66 -1.87 41.42
CA THR A 77 3.10 -1.63 40.08
C THR A 77 3.89 -0.61 39.26
N ALA A 78 3.76 -0.68 37.94
CA ALA A 78 4.25 0.31 36.97
C ALA A 78 3.38 0.31 35.70
N THR A 79 3.18 1.48 35.08
CA THR A 79 2.28 1.69 33.94
C THR A 79 3.04 1.75 32.61
N LEU A 80 2.82 0.76 31.76
CA LEU A 80 3.32 0.70 30.39
C LEU A 80 2.50 1.63 29.49
N SER A 81 3.14 2.55 28.79
CA SER A 81 2.47 3.50 27.88
C SER A 81 2.77 3.13 26.42
N LEU A 82 1.79 2.56 25.71
CA LEU A 82 1.88 2.24 24.29
C LEU A 82 0.87 3.09 23.49
N PRO A 83 1.20 3.52 22.26
CA PRO A 83 0.21 4.10 21.35
C PRO A 83 -0.95 3.13 21.07
N SER A 84 -2.15 3.67 20.83
CA SER A 84 -3.30 2.88 20.41
C SER A 84 -3.03 2.21 19.06
N GLY A 85 -3.14 0.87 18.99
CA GLY A 85 -2.80 0.10 17.80
C GLY A 85 -1.30 -0.24 17.66
N ALA A 86 -0.46 0.06 18.67
CA ALA A 86 0.93 -0.39 18.66
C ALA A 86 1.05 -1.92 18.80
N ARG A 87 1.88 -2.53 17.95
CA ARG A 87 2.17 -3.96 17.94
C ARG A 87 3.41 -4.24 18.80
N VAL A 88 3.27 -5.07 19.83
CA VAL A 88 4.43 -5.52 20.63
C VAL A 88 5.29 -6.45 19.79
N LEU A 89 6.60 -6.16 19.70
CA LEU A 89 7.58 -6.97 18.98
C LEU A 89 8.28 -7.97 19.91
N SER A 90 8.59 -7.53 21.14
CA SER A 90 9.14 -8.37 22.21
C SER A 90 8.89 -7.71 23.57
N ALA A 91 8.61 -8.48 24.62
CA ALA A 91 8.56 -8.00 25.99
C ALA A 91 9.26 -8.96 26.97
N GLY A 92 10.36 -8.50 27.58
CA GLY A 92 11.11 -9.25 28.59
C GLY A 92 10.78 -8.79 30.00
N LEU A 93 10.43 -9.72 30.89
CA LEU A 93 10.27 -9.51 32.32
C LEU A 93 11.57 -9.92 33.03
N TYR A 94 12.11 -9.02 33.85
CA TYR A 94 13.36 -9.18 34.57
C TYR A 94 13.12 -8.96 36.06
N TRP A 95 13.75 -9.76 36.92
CA TRP A 95 13.81 -9.51 38.36
C TRP A 95 15.18 -9.83 38.92
N GLY A 96 15.41 -9.42 40.17
CA GLY A 96 16.64 -9.68 40.89
C GLY A 96 16.47 -9.42 42.38
N GLY A 97 17.33 -10.03 43.17
CA GLY A 97 17.38 -9.87 44.61
C GLY A 97 18.55 -10.66 45.21
N ARG A 98 18.51 -10.88 46.52
CA ARG A 98 19.56 -11.59 47.25
C ARG A 98 18.93 -12.61 48.18
N SER A 99 19.36 -13.87 48.15
CA SER A 99 18.81 -14.96 48.98
C SER A 99 19.63 -16.25 48.88
N THR A 100 19.34 -17.23 49.74
CA THR A 100 19.94 -18.58 49.76
C THR A 100 20.05 -19.18 48.35
N GLU A 101 21.26 -19.56 47.95
CA GLU A 101 21.61 -19.94 46.57
C GLU A 101 20.67 -21.00 45.97
N ASN A 102 20.46 -22.10 46.70
CA ASN A 102 19.68 -23.25 46.24
C ASN A 102 18.16 -23.09 46.44
N ASN A 103 17.67 -21.90 46.81
CA ASN A 103 16.23 -21.69 46.97
C ASN A 103 15.55 -21.54 45.60
N ALA A 104 14.85 -22.59 45.17
CA ALA A 104 14.13 -22.65 43.89
C ALA A 104 13.13 -21.50 43.69
N ALA A 105 12.58 -20.91 44.76
CA ALA A 105 11.66 -19.77 44.66
C ALA A 105 12.32 -18.46 44.18
N ARG A 106 13.64 -18.43 43.96
CA ARG A 106 14.35 -17.37 43.19
C ARG A 106 13.96 -17.38 41.71
N ALA A 107 13.66 -18.56 41.17
CA ALA A 107 13.27 -18.77 39.78
C ALA A 107 11.85 -18.31 39.46
N THR A 108 11.08 -17.81 40.43
CA THR A 108 9.64 -17.52 40.26
C THR A 108 9.29 -16.11 40.72
N LEU A 109 8.46 -15.42 39.95
CA LEU A 109 7.87 -14.13 40.28
C LEU A 109 6.36 -14.17 40.01
N GLN A 110 5.54 -13.54 40.84
CA GLN A 110 4.12 -13.32 40.53
C GLN A 110 4.00 -12.08 39.65
N PHE A 111 3.36 -12.19 38.49
CA PHE A 111 3.17 -11.08 37.54
C PHE A 111 1.69 -10.86 37.26
N ARG A 112 1.26 -9.61 37.13
CA ARG A 112 -0.13 -9.19 36.92
C ARG A 112 -0.18 -8.19 35.77
N THR A 113 -1.08 -8.39 34.81
CA THR A 113 -1.23 -7.50 33.65
C THR A 113 -2.38 -6.51 33.89
N PRO A 114 -2.61 -5.53 33.00
CA PRO A 114 -3.80 -4.68 33.04
C PRO A 114 -5.13 -5.46 32.93
N THR A 115 -5.10 -6.65 32.32
CA THR A 115 -6.30 -7.46 31.98
C THR A 115 -6.42 -8.77 32.77
N ARG A 116 -5.35 -9.24 33.43
CA ARG A 116 -5.30 -10.52 34.15
C ARG A 116 -4.69 -10.36 35.54
N GLY A 117 -5.19 -11.13 36.51
CA GLY A 117 -4.69 -11.20 37.89
C GLY A 117 -3.24 -11.73 38.02
N TYR A 118 -2.77 -11.88 39.26
CA TYR A 118 -1.45 -12.45 39.53
C TYR A 118 -1.36 -13.91 39.04
N GLN A 119 -0.30 -14.20 38.29
CA GLN A 119 0.07 -15.52 37.77
C GLN A 119 1.55 -15.76 38.03
N ALA A 120 1.93 -17.02 38.30
CA ALA A 120 3.32 -17.39 38.51
C ALA A 120 4.09 -17.41 37.19
N ILE A 121 5.18 -16.65 37.11
CA ILE A 121 6.12 -16.63 35.98
C ILE A 121 7.41 -17.27 36.44
N THR A 122 7.79 -18.38 35.78
CA THR A 122 9.07 -19.06 36.01
C THR A 122 10.11 -18.54 35.03
N ALA A 123 11.32 -18.25 35.51
CA ALA A 123 12.45 -17.81 34.71
C ALA A 123 12.78 -18.79 33.58
N SER A 124 13.23 -18.28 32.43
CA SER A 124 14.00 -19.08 31.46
C SER A 124 15.49 -19.06 31.81
N ASP A 125 15.97 -17.93 32.33
CA ASP A 125 17.37 -17.69 32.68
C ASP A 125 17.44 -17.25 34.15
N LEU A 126 18.26 -17.93 34.98
CA LEU A 126 18.50 -17.59 36.39
C LEU A 126 20.01 -17.61 36.67
N ASN A 127 20.58 -16.44 36.93
CA ASN A 127 22.01 -16.25 37.20
C ASN A 127 22.23 -15.98 38.69
N THR A 128 23.29 -16.55 39.27
CA THR A 128 23.70 -16.30 40.67
C THR A 128 25.17 -15.87 40.70
N PHE A 129 25.54 -15.01 41.65
CA PHE A 129 26.89 -14.48 41.79
C PHE A 129 27.64 -15.19 42.94
N PRO A 130 28.33 -16.34 42.69
CA PRO A 130 28.86 -17.20 43.75
C PRO A 130 30.02 -16.60 44.54
N SER A 131 30.64 -15.52 44.05
CA SER A 131 31.72 -14.80 44.72
C SER A 131 31.24 -13.69 45.66
N GLN A 132 29.94 -13.38 45.67
CA GLN A 132 29.37 -12.26 46.41
C GLN A 132 28.41 -12.76 47.50
N GLY A 133 28.79 -12.55 48.76
CA GLY A 133 28.13 -13.18 49.91
C GLY A 133 28.50 -14.66 50.07
N ASP A 134 27.74 -15.35 50.92
CA ASP A 134 27.86 -16.78 51.22
C ASP A 134 26.63 -17.55 50.67
N PRO A 135 26.63 -18.90 50.61
CA PRO A 135 25.52 -19.67 50.06
C PRO A 135 24.15 -19.44 50.71
N GLY A 136 24.10 -18.87 51.92
CA GLY A 136 22.85 -18.46 52.58
C GLY A 136 22.27 -17.13 52.11
N SER A 137 23.05 -16.30 51.40
CA SER A 137 22.62 -14.96 50.96
C SER A 137 23.44 -14.47 49.75
N ARG A 138 23.08 -14.95 48.55
CA ARG A 138 23.74 -14.59 47.27
C ARG A 138 22.86 -13.72 46.37
N PRO A 139 23.44 -12.71 45.69
CA PRO A 139 22.75 -11.98 44.62
C PRO A 139 22.32 -12.91 43.49
N TYR A 140 21.20 -12.58 42.85
CA TYR A 140 20.73 -13.21 41.61
C TYR A 140 20.04 -12.22 40.67
N THR A 141 20.00 -12.62 39.41
CA THR A 141 19.15 -12.02 38.38
C THR A 141 18.38 -13.12 37.65
N ALA A 142 17.18 -12.80 37.19
CA ALA A 142 16.29 -13.74 36.51
C ALA A 142 15.51 -13.05 35.41
N TYR A 143 15.26 -13.77 34.31
CA TYR A 143 14.56 -13.28 33.13
C TYR A 143 13.50 -14.28 32.65
N ARG A 144 12.42 -13.76 32.07
CA ARG A 144 11.48 -14.52 31.24
C ARG A 144 10.91 -13.67 30.10
N ASP A 145 10.82 -14.25 28.90
CA ASP A 145 10.02 -13.70 27.80
C ASP A 145 8.52 -13.75 28.17
N VAL A 146 7.86 -12.59 28.14
CA VAL A 146 6.43 -12.41 28.40
C VAL A 146 5.73 -11.70 27.23
N THR A 147 6.31 -11.73 26.03
CA THR A 147 5.82 -11.07 24.81
C THR A 147 4.34 -11.32 24.57
N ALA A 148 3.89 -12.57 24.65
CA ALA A 148 2.48 -12.94 24.46
C ALA A 148 1.54 -12.30 25.51
N LEU A 149 1.96 -12.24 26.79
CA LEU A 149 1.17 -11.65 27.86
C LEU A 149 1.02 -10.13 27.72
N VAL A 150 2.09 -9.46 27.24
CA VAL A 150 2.10 -8.01 27.05
C VAL A 150 1.43 -7.61 25.74
N ALA A 151 1.55 -8.42 24.67
CA ALA A 151 0.82 -8.25 23.43
C ALA A 151 -0.70 -8.38 23.64
N ALA A 152 -1.14 -9.37 24.42
CA ALA A 152 -2.56 -9.59 24.72
C ALA A 152 -3.16 -8.56 25.69
N ALA A 153 -2.36 -7.96 26.58
CA ALA A 153 -2.84 -7.01 27.59
C ALA A 153 -2.59 -5.52 27.26
N GLY A 154 -1.70 -5.23 26.30
CA GLY A 154 -1.46 -3.88 25.78
C GLY A 154 -0.83 -2.90 26.78
N GLY A 155 -1.09 -1.61 26.58
CA GLY A 155 -0.69 -0.55 27.51
C GLY A 155 -1.60 -0.50 28.75
N GLY A 156 -1.01 -0.19 29.92
CA GLY A 156 -1.73 -0.12 31.19
C GLY A 156 -0.84 -0.42 32.39
N THR A 157 -1.44 -0.53 33.57
CA THR A 157 -0.72 -0.81 34.83
C THR A 157 -0.47 -2.29 35.03
N TYR A 158 0.80 -2.69 34.89
CA TYR A 158 1.33 -4.00 35.25
C TYR A 158 1.77 -3.98 36.72
N ALA A 159 1.85 -5.16 37.34
CA ALA A 159 2.44 -5.32 38.67
C ALA A 159 3.24 -6.62 38.75
N ALA A 160 4.21 -6.65 39.66
CA ALA A 160 4.89 -7.87 40.04
C ALA A 160 5.01 -7.97 41.56
N GLY A 161 5.30 -9.18 42.04
CA GLY A 161 5.37 -9.52 43.46
C GLY A 161 5.84 -10.95 43.70
N GLY A 162 5.77 -11.41 44.94
CA GLY A 162 6.20 -12.78 45.29
C GLY A 162 7.71 -12.99 45.30
N LEU A 163 8.53 -11.93 45.20
CA LEU A 163 9.98 -12.02 45.06
C LEU A 163 10.65 -12.66 46.28
N THR A 164 11.51 -13.64 46.05
CA THR A 164 12.30 -14.32 47.08
C THR A 164 13.61 -13.57 47.34
N SER A 165 13.57 -12.55 48.21
CA SER A 165 14.75 -11.75 48.60
C SER A 165 14.84 -11.57 50.13
N ASP A 166 16.06 -11.37 50.62
CA ASP A 166 16.43 -11.24 52.02
C ASP A 166 15.93 -9.92 52.64
N VAL A 167 15.52 -9.99 53.90
CA VAL A 167 14.98 -8.86 54.69
C VAL A 167 15.67 -8.79 56.06
N GLY A 168 15.62 -7.61 56.68
CA GLY A 168 16.45 -7.28 57.84
C GLY A 168 17.75 -6.58 57.43
N GLY A 169 18.67 -6.44 58.39
CA GLY A 169 19.98 -5.80 58.17
C GLY A 169 21.06 -6.79 57.71
N ASN A 170 22.21 -6.23 57.32
CA ASN A 170 23.40 -7.00 56.90
C ASN A 170 24.02 -7.76 58.09
N ASN A 171 23.62 -9.01 58.28
CA ASN A 171 24.10 -9.86 59.37
C ASN A 171 25.51 -10.44 59.12
N ASN A 172 26.00 -10.40 57.87
CA ASN A 172 27.15 -11.21 57.42
C ASN A 172 28.41 -10.36 57.12
N GLY A 173 28.35 -9.04 57.35
CA GLY A 173 29.54 -8.16 57.37
C GLY A 173 30.19 -7.83 56.03
N GLY A 174 29.55 -8.16 54.90
CA GLY A 174 29.98 -7.76 53.56
C GLY A 174 29.65 -6.28 53.24
N SER A 175 30.11 -5.78 52.09
CA SER A 175 29.79 -4.41 51.64
C SER A 175 28.45 -4.28 50.90
N LEU A 176 27.97 -5.36 50.27
CA LEU A 176 26.73 -5.40 49.49
C LEU A 176 25.47 -5.39 50.37
N GLY A 177 24.42 -4.76 49.87
CA GLY A 177 23.13 -4.58 50.51
C GLY A 177 22.15 -5.73 50.27
N ASN A 178 20.87 -5.45 50.52
CA ASN A 178 19.73 -6.30 50.19
C ASN A 178 18.81 -5.55 49.23
N TYR A 179 18.76 -5.98 47.98
CA TYR A 179 17.92 -5.39 46.94
C TYR A 179 16.77 -6.30 46.54
N GLY A 180 15.79 -5.73 45.85
CA GLY A 180 14.70 -6.51 45.29
C GLY A 180 13.78 -5.66 44.43
N GLY A 181 13.53 -6.10 43.19
CA GLY A 181 12.65 -5.38 42.28
C GLY A 181 12.47 -6.10 40.95
N TRP A 182 11.76 -5.45 40.04
CA TRP A 182 11.44 -5.97 38.71
C TRP A 182 11.47 -4.87 37.65
N ALA A 183 11.66 -5.28 36.40
CA ALA A 183 11.54 -4.43 35.23
C ALA A 183 10.89 -5.19 34.06
N LEU A 184 10.17 -4.47 33.21
CA LEU A 184 9.62 -4.93 31.95
C LEU A 184 10.18 -4.04 30.83
N ILE A 185 10.89 -4.66 29.88
CA ILE A 185 11.46 -3.99 28.70
C ILE A 185 10.66 -4.44 27.48
N VAL A 186 10.11 -3.48 26.73
CA VAL A 186 9.20 -3.74 25.61
C VAL A 186 9.68 -3.03 24.36
N LEU A 187 9.85 -3.76 23.26
CA LEU A 187 10.01 -3.19 21.92
C LEU A 187 8.66 -3.23 21.21
N TYR A 188 8.29 -2.15 20.51
CA TYR A 188 7.02 -2.06 19.80
C TYR A 188 7.12 -1.34 18.46
N GLU A 189 6.18 -1.66 17.58
CA GLU A 189 5.97 -1.06 16.26
C GLU A 189 4.67 -0.25 16.24
N HIS A 190 4.68 0.91 15.59
CA HIS A 190 3.53 1.78 15.35
C HIS A 190 3.88 2.82 14.26
N ASP A 191 3.01 3.04 13.27
CA ASP A 191 3.34 3.85 12.09
C ASP A 191 3.74 5.31 12.37
N SER A 192 3.27 5.88 13.48
CA SER A 192 3.64 7.24 13.91
C SER A 192 5.09 7.36 14.44
N LYS A 193 5.87 6.27 14.43
CA LYS A 193 7.29 6.25 14.84
C LYS A 193 8.22 6.31 13.62
N PRO A 194 9.43 6.89 13.77
CA PRO A 194 10.46 6.76 12.74
C PRO A 194 10.83 5.28 12.58
N TYR A 195 11.36 4.93 11.41
CA TYR A 195 11.93 3.60 11.20
C TYR A 195 13.23 3.48 11.99
N ARG A 196 13.42 2.38 12.72
CA ARG A 196 14.52 2.21 13.67
C ARG A 196 15.11 0.82 13.66
N ARG A 197 16.41 0.76 13.98
CA ARG A 197 17.08 -0.40 14.55
C ARG A 197 16.73 -0.47 16.04
N LEU A 198 15.93 -1.46 16.42
CA LEU A 198 15.59 -1.76 17.81
C LEU A 198 16.35 -3.02 18.23
N MET A 199 16.99 -3.03 19.40
CA MET A 199 17.80 -4.16 19.87
C MET A 199 17.73 -4.32 21.40
N VAL A 200 17.68 -5.56 21.88
CA VAL A 200 17.86 -5.92 23.31
C VAL A 200 19.08 -6.83 23.43
N PHE A 201 19.97 -6.49 24.37
CA PHE A 201 21.07 -7.34 24.81
C PHE A 201 20.91 -7.63 26.30
N ASP A 202 21.03 -8.89 26.73
CA ASP A 202 20.87 -9.26 28.14
C ASP A 202 21.68 -10.53 28.50
N GLY A 203 21.60 -10.95 29.76
CA GLY A 203 22.36 -12.06 30.32
C GLY A 203 22.98 -11.67 31.67
N ASP A 204 24.30 -11.76 31.77
CA ASP A 204 25.06 -11.18 32.88
C ASP A 204 26.30 -10.44 32.33
N ALA A 205 26.57 -9.23 32.83
CA ALA A 205 27.81 -8.49 32.54
C ALA A 205 28.90 -8.71 33.61
N GLY A 206 28.58 -9.45 34.68
CA GLY A 206 29.43 -9.70 35.83
C GLY A 206 29.33 -8.61 36.91
N TYR A 207 29.92 -8.92 38.06
CA TYR A 207 30.04 -8.03 39.21
C TYR A 207 30.95 -6.83 38.90
N VAL A 208 30.43 -5.61 39.09
CA VAL A 208 31.18 -4.36 38.97
C VAL A 208 31.53 -3.86 40.36
N SER A 209 32.77 -3.45 40.60
CA SER A 209 33.19 -2.81 41.86
C SER A 209 34.43 -1.94 41.67
N ASN A 210 34.87 -1.26 42.74
CA ASN A 210 36.21 -0.66 42.77
C ASN A 210 37.28 -1.72 42.42
N GLY A 211 38.11 -1.43 41.41
CA GLY A 211 39.11 -2.37 40.87
C GLY A 211 38.59 -3.45 39.92
N SER A 212 37.26 -3.58 39.76
CA SER A 212 36.60 -4.61 38.92
C SER A 212 35.66 -3.96 37.90
N PRO A 213 36.18 -3.25 36.88
CA PRO A 213 35.35 -2.69 35.80
C PRO A 213 34.91 -3.78 34.82
N GLN A 214 33.66 -3.73 34.37
CA GLN A 214 33.16 -4.62 33.31
C GLN A 214 33.01 -3.86 31.99
N SER A 215 33.14 -4.57 30.87
CA SER A 215 33.03 -3.98 29.52
C SER A 215 32.24 -4.89 28.61
N VAL A 216 31.23 -4.34 27.93
CA VAL A 216 30.35 -5.03 27.00
C VAL A 216 30.52 -4.39 25.63
N THR A 217 30.85 -5.18 24.61
CA THR A 217 30.87 -4.70 23.22
C THR A 217 29.61 -5.17 22.52
N VAL A 218 28.78 -4.21 22.08
CA VAL A 218 27.62 -4.47 21.23
C VAL A 218 27.99 -4.31 19.76
N THR A 219 27.35 -5.09 18.90
CA THR A 219 27.52 -5.08 17.43
C THR A 219 26.15 -5.19 16.76
N GLY A 220 26.05 -4.96 15.45
CA GLY A 220 24.77 -4.99 14.74
C GLY A 220 23.94 -3.70 14.90
N LEU A 221 24.56 -2.61 15.38
CA LEU A 221 23.99 -1.27 15.25
C LEU A 221 23.94 -0.87 13.77
N LEU A 222 22.98 -0.01 13.41
CA LEU A 222 22.84 0.56 12.08
C LEU A 222 22.53 2.05 12.23
N THR A 223 23.54 2.92 12.34
CA THR A 223 23.31 4.38 12.32
C THR A 223 23.40 4.95 10.90
N PRO A 224 22.65 6.02 10.58
CA PRO A 224 22.68 6.64 9.26
C PRO A 224 24.07 7.13 8.86
N GLN A 225 24.43 6.93 7.59
CA GLN A 225 25.78 7.22 7.07
C GLN A 225 26.12 8.73 7.00
N SER A 226 25.13 9.61 7.08
CA SER A 226 25.31 11.06 7.21
C SER A 226 24.14 11.72 7.94
N GLY A 227 24.22 13.02 8.21
CA GLY A 227 23.17 13.80 8.89
C GLY A 227 23.12 13.61 10.41
N GLU A 228 22.23 14.36 11.06
CA GLU A 228 21.89 14.14 12.47
C GLU A 228 20.84 13.04 12.61
N PHE A 229 20.91 12.23 13.66
CA PHE A 229 19.97 11.12 13.90
C PHE A 229 19.72 10.89 15.39
N THR A 230 18.53 10.36 15.74
CA THR A 230 18.19 10.00 17.12
C THR A 230 18.73 8.62 17.46
N ALA A 231 19.31 8.48 18.65
CA ALA A 231 19.67 7.19 19.23
C ALA A 231 19.48 7.22 20.76
N TYR A 232 18.69 6.28 21.26
CA TYR A 232 18.47 6.07 22.69
C TYR A 232 19.09 4.75 23.13
N MET A 233 19.59 4.72 24.36
CA MET A 233 20.17 3.53 24.97
C MET A 233 19.60 3.29 26.36
N GLY A 234 19.04 2.10 26.55
CA GLY A 234 18.49 1.61 27.80
C GLY A 234 19.49 0.78 28.59
N ALA A 235 19.37 0.76 29.91
CA ALA A 235 20.09 -0.15 30.79
C ALA A 235 19.25 -0.54 32.03
N LEU A 236 19.40 -1.78 32.48
CA LEU A 236 18.91 -2.32 33.75
C LEU A 236 20.10 -2.79 34.60
N VAL A 237 20.20 -2.27 35.82
CA VAL A 237 21.30 -2.52 36.78
C VAL A 237 20.73 -2.69 38.20
N TRP A 238 21.34 -3.58 38.99
CA TRP A 238 20.99 -3.84 40.38
C TRP A 238 22.15 -3.49 41.34
N GLU A 239 21.87 -3.16 42.61
CA GLU A 239 22.86 -2.74 43.63
C GLU A 239 23.59 -1.41 43.33
N GLY A 240 22.87 -0.41 42.79
CA GLY A 240 23.30 0.99 42.79
C GLY A 240 22.73 1.80 43.97
N ASP A 241 23.61 2.45 44.75
CA ASP A 241 23.26 3.20 45.96
C ASP A 241 23.27 4.73 45.74
N GLY A 242 22.09 5.36 45.81
CA GLY A 242 21.90 6.79 45.49
C GLY A 242 22.70 7.81 46.32
N GLY A 243 23.28 7.41 47.46
CA GLY A 243 24.17 8.24 48.28
C GLY A 243 25.67 7.98 48.07
N ILE A 244 26.05 6.92 47.34
CA ILE A 244 27.44 6.61 47.00
C ILE A 244 27.84 7.35 45.72
N THR A 245 29.15 7.50 45.47
CA THR A 245 29.65 8.09 44.22
C THR A 245 30.94 7.41 43.78
N GLY A 246 31.20 7.46 42.47
CA GLY A 246 32.23 6.69 41.76
C GLY A 246 31.68 6.02 40.51
N ASP A 247 30.36 5.93 40.41
CA ASP A 247 29.62 5.08 39.49
C ASP A 247 29.43 5.75 38.14
N GLN A 248 30.01 5.15 37.11
CA GLN A 248 29.97 5.65 35.75
C GLN A 248 29.51 4.56 34.80
N PHE A 249 28.56 4.92 33.95
CA PHE A 249 28.30 4.23 32.69
C PHE A 249 29.03 4.99 31.58
N ARG A 250 29.86 4.31 30.79
CA ARG A 250 30.77 4.96 29.85
C ARG A 250 30.56 4.41 28.44
N LEU A 251 30.47 5.29 27.44
CA LEU A 251 30.33 4.93 26.03
C LEU A 251 31.65 5.18 25.31
N SER A 252 32.15 4.18 24.58
CA SER A 252 33.48 4.20 23.97
C SER A 252 33.59 3.29 22.73
N GLY A 253 34.72 3.34 22.03
CA GLY A 253 34.99 2.56 20.82
C GLY A 253 35.35 3.42 19.61
N SER A 254 35.67 2.76 18.49
CA SER A 254 35.97 3.42 17.20
C SER A 254 34.80 4.26 16.67
N ASP A 255 33.58 3.81 16.95
CA ASP A 255 32.31 4.23 16.34
C ASP A 255 31.58 5.30 17.19
N VAL A 256 32.23 5.76 18.26
CA VAL A 256 31.70 6.74 19.22
C VAL A 256 32.36 8.11 19.00
N LEU A 257 31.61 9.18 19.24
CA LEU A 257 32.10 10.55 19.35
C LEU A 257 32.11 10.97 20.83
N ASN A 258 33.12 11.74 21.24
CA ASN A 258 33.30 12.22 22.62
C ASN A 258 33.28 11.09 23.68
N ALA A 259 33.95 9.96 23.40
CA ALA A 259 33.97 8.79 24.29
C ALA A 259 34.30 9.15 25.75
N GLY A 260 33.46 8.70 26.69
CA GLY A 260 33.51 9.16 28.07
C GLY A 260 32.34 8.67 28.92
N ALA A 261 32.22 9.20 30.13
CA ALA A 261 31.08 8.92 31.02
C ALA A 261 29.81 9.60 30.51
N LEU A 262 28.72 8.83 30.46
CA LEU A 262 27.38 9.32 30.17
C LEU A 262 26.81 10.06 31.38
N SER A 263 25.91 11.00 31.13
CA SER A 263 25.15 11.70 32.15
C SER A 263 23.94 12.41 31.57
N ASP A 264 22.97 12.73 32.44
CA ASP A 264 21.85 13.63 32.13
C ASP A 264 21.46 14.45 33.39
N ALA A 265 20.26 15.06 33.37
CA ALA A 265 19.77 15.92 34.46
C ALA A 265 19.43 15.19 35.78
N LEU A 266 19.28 13.86 35.76
CA LEU A 266 19.00 13.02 36.94
C LEU A 266 20.04 11.93 37.18
N ASN A 267 20.90 11.64 36.20
CA ASN A 267 21.94 10.62 36.28
C ASN A 267 23.33 11.27 36.12
N PRO A 268 23.98 11.77 37.19
CA PRO A 268 25.30 12.41 37.13
C PRO A 268 26.43 11.49 36.62
N ALA A 269 27.45 12.08 35.99
CA ALA A 269 28.58 11.34 35.39
C ALA A 269 29.47 10.57 36.38
N ASN A 270 29.30 10.78 37.69
CA ASN A 270 30.01 10.12 38.78
C ASN A 270 29.06 9.47 39.81
N ASN A 271 27.76 9.41 39.51
CA ASN A 271 26.76 8.63 40.24
C ASN A 271 25.61 8.35 39.27
N PHE A 272 25.88 7.51 38.27
CA PHE A 272 24.93 7.21 37.21
C PHE A 272 23.88 6.15 37.67
N TRP A 273 24.29 5.20 38.51
CA TRP A 273 23.45 4.14 39.08
C TRP A 273 23.00 4.52 40.49
N ASN A 274 22.18 5.57 40.56
CA ASN A 274 21.79 6.22 41.80
C ASN A 274 20.52 5.64 42.46
N GLY A 275 20.21 4.36 42.24
CA GLY A 275 19.02 3.69 42.75
C GLY A 275 17.72 4.28 42.20
N GLY A 276 17.69 4.71 40.93
CA GLY A 276 16.59 5.51 40.38
C GLY A 276 16.10 5.08 39.00
N ILE A 277 14.79 5.18 38.76
CA ILE A 277 14.19 4.92 37.44
C ILE A 277 13.94 6.25 36.69
N SER A 278 14.62 6.43 35.55
CA SER A 278 14.59 7.67 34.79
C SER A 278 14.70 7.45 33.28
N ARG A 279 14.09 8.35 32.52
CA ARG A 279 14.03 8.35 31.06
C ARG A 279 14.38 9.74 30.53
N LEU A 280 15.43 9.82 29.72
CA LEU A 280 15.93 11.03 29.08
C LEU A 280 16.10 12.20 30.07
N GLY A 281 16.64 11.91 31.26
CA GLY A 281 16.80 12.88 32.35
C GLY A 281 15.51 13.30 33.09
N GLN A 282 14.42 12.54 32.97
CA GLN A 282 13.16 12.76 33.72
C GLN A 282 12.82 11.55 34.60
N ARG A 283 12.23 11.76 35.79
CA ARG A 283 11.86 10.66 36.70
C ARG A 283 10.64 9.94 36.15
N TYR A 284 10.68 8.61 36.13
CA TYR A 284 9.49 7.80 35.87
C TYR A 284 8.65 7.68 37.14
N THR A 285 7.45 8.26 37.10
CA THR A 285 6.51 8.41 38.24
C THR A 285 5.24 7.57 38.12
N ALA A 286 4.97 6.95 36.97
CA ALA A 286 3.76 6.18 36.71
C ALA A 286 3.85 4.76 37.31
N LYS A 287 4.02 4.69 38.64
CA LYS A 287 4.35 3.47 39.39
C LYS A 287 3.83 3.57 40.83
N ASN A 288 3.54 2.45 41.47
CA ASN A 288 3.12 2.40 42.87
C ASN A 288 3.98 1.39 43.65
N PRO A 289 4.77 1.81 44.66
CA PRO A 289 4.95 3.18 45.13
C PRO A 289 5.80 4.04 44.18
N ASP A 290 5.54 5.35 44.12
CA ASP A 290 6.41 6.32 43.42
C ASP A 290 7.57 6.77 44.31
N TYR A 291 8.44 5.83 44.65
CA TYR A 291 9.67 6.13 45.37
C TYR A 291 10.68 6.87 44.49
N VAL A 292 11.40 7.82 45.10
CA VAL A 292 12.48 8.55 44.43
C VAL A 292 13.74 7.67 44.39
N ASN A 293 14.19 7.20 45.56
CA ASN A 293 15.19 6.17 45.72
C ASN A 293 14.50 4.79 45.81
N GLN A 294 14.83 3.91 44.88
CA GLN A 294 14.29 2.55 44.76
C GLN A 294 15.09 1.51 45.55
N PHE A 295 16.22 1.90 46.15
CA PHE A 295 17.19 1.01 46.80
C PHE A 295 17.67 -0.10 45.87
N ALA A 296 18.77 0.16 45.16
CA ALA A 296 19.47 -0.84 44.36
C ALA A 296 18.67 -1.39 43.15
N VAL A 297 17.76 -0.59 42.57
CA VAL A 297 17.08 -0.88 41.29
C VAL A 297 17.20 0.32 40.35
N ASP A 298 18.11 0.25 39.38
CA ASP A 298 18.31 1.28 38.36
C ASP A 298 17.82 0.82 36.99
N LEU A 299 16.89 1.59 36.43
CA LEU A 299 16.36 1.38 35.08
C LEU A 299 16.40 2.72 34.35
N LYS A 300 17.33 2.85 33.41
CA LYS A 300 17.69 4.11 32.74
C LYS A 300 17.41 4.01 31.25
N LEU A 301 16.85 5.06 30.64
CA LEU A 301 16.93 5.30 29.20
C LEU A 301 17.62 6.65 28.98
N VAL A 302 18.73 6.67 28.24
CA VAL A 302 19.52 7.89 28.00
C VAL A 302 19.68 8.21 26.52
N ASP A 303 19.90 9.49 26.25
CA ASP A 303 20.13 10.04 24.93
C ASP A 303 21.61 9.94 24.52
N ILE A 304 21.87 9.23 23.41
CA ILE A 304 23.18 9.09 22.76
C ILE A 304 23.13 9.52 21.28
N SER A 305 22.13 10.34 20.93
CA SER A 305 21.84 10.81 19.57
C SER A 305 22.96 11.66 18.99
N ASN A 306 23.22 11.51 17.69
CA ASN A 306 24.20 12.31 16.97
C ASN A 306 23.58 13.64 16.51
N THR A 307 23.23 14.50 17.47
CA THR A 307 22.61 15.81 17.22
C THR A 307 23.46 16.95 17.77
N ALA A 308 23.31 18.17 17.25
CA ALA A 308 24.05 19.35 17.71
C ALA A 308 23.90 19.60 19.23
N ALA A 309 22.74 19.27 19.81
CA ALA A 309 22.48 19.34 21.25
C ALA A 309 23.43 18.46 22.08
N ASN A 310 23.90 17.34 21.51
CA ASN A 310 24.82 16.40 22.15
C ASN A 310 26.28 16.57 21.71
N ALA A 311 26.64 17.66 21.01
CA ALA A 311 27.98 17.82 20.42
C ALA A 311 29.16 17.73 21.40
N SER A 312 28.93 17.87 22.71
CA SER A 312 29.91 17.71 23.80
C SER A 312 29.76 16.44 24.65
N ARG A 313 28.73 15.62 24.40
CA ARG A 313 28.40 14.40 25.17
C ARG A 313 28.82 13.13 24.39
N PRO A 314 29.07 11.99 25.07
CA PRO A 314 29.32 10.72 24.39
C PRO A 314 28.10 10.30 23.57
N ARG A 315 28.29 10.02 22.28
CA ARG A 315 27.22 9.73 21.32
C ARG A 315 27.71 8.81 20.20
N LEU A 316 26.80 8.13 19.49
CA LEU A 316 27.19 7.34 18.32
C LEU A 316 27.64 8.25 17.16
N ARG A 317 28.51 7.73 16.29
CA ARG A 317 28.86 8.35 15.01
C ARG A 317 27.89 7.91 13.91
N ASN A 318 27.85 8.64 12.81
CA ASN A 318 27.33 8.13 11.53
C ASN A 318 28.11 6.87 11.08
N GLY A 319 27.41 5.90 10.48
CA GLY A 319 28.00 4.64 10.02
C GLY A 319 28.53 3.72 11.14
N ALA A 320 28.06 3.89 12.38
CA ALA A 320 28.42 3.07 13.52
C ALA A 320 27.75 1.69 13.43
N THR A 321 28.57 0.65 13.63
CA THR A 321 28.18 -0.77 13.55
C THR A 321 28.20 -1.47 14.92
N GLY A 322 28.86 -0.84 15.91
CA GLY A 322 28.92 -1.31 17.29
C GLY A 322 29.34 -0.22 18.27
N ALA A 323 29.46 -0.58 19.54
CA ALA A 323 29.99 0.28 20.59
C ALA A 323 30.55 -0.55 21.75
N THR A 324 31.50 -0.01 22.51
CA THR A 324 31.98 -0.60 23.76
C THR A 324 31.46 0.23 24.93
N LEU A 325 30.56 -0.37 25.70
CA LEU A 325 30.06 0.15 26.96
C LEU A 325 30.98 -0.31 28.09
N GLN A 326 31.23 0.55 29.07
CA GLN A 326 31.96 0.19 30.28
C GLN A 326 31.18 0.57 31.53
N PHE A 327 31.14 -0.37 32.46
CA PHE A 327 30.56 -0.21 33.79
C PHE A 327 31.71 -0.13 34.79
N THR A 328 31.81 0.99 35.51
CA THR A 328 32.90 1.24 36.46
C THR A 328 32.36 1.81 37.76
N SER A 329 32.97 1.43 38.89
CA SER A 329 32.83 2.14 40.16
C SER A 329 34.19 2.39 40.81
N THR A 330 34.22 3.35 41.74
CA THR A 330 35.30 3.53 42.72
C THR A 330 34.82 3.49 44.17
N GLY A 331 33.51 3.33 44.41
CA GLY A 331 32.89 3.49 45.73
C GLY A 331 31.74 2.52 46.05
N ASP A 332 31.09 1.98 45.01
CA ASP A 332 29.94 1.08 45.10
C ASP A 332 30.22 -0.28 44.43
N ALA A 333 29.24 -1.18 44.42
CA ALA A 333 29.33 -2.45 43.71
C ALA A 333 27.98 -3.00 43.20
N TYR A 334 27.86 -3.18 41.87
CA TYR A 334 26.57 -3.36 41.17
C TYR A 334 26.61 -4.42 40.05
N PHE A 335 25.44 -4.81 39.54
CA PHE A 335 25.23 -5.94 38.62
C PHE A 335 24.41 -5.51 37.36
N PRO A 336 25.03 -5.32 36.18
CA PRO A 336 24.31 -4.99 34.95
C PRO A 336 23.66 -6.22 34.31
N HIS A 337 22.37 -6.12 33.98
CA HIS A 337 21.52 -7.26 33.57
C HIS A 337 21.03 -7.16 32.12
N ALA A 338 20.70 -5.95 31.64
CA ALA A 338 20.23 -5.74 30.27
C ALA A 338 20.61 -4.36 29.72
N LEU A 339 20.69 -4.29 28.39
CA LEU A 339 20.91 -3.11 27.56
C LEU A 339 19.90 -3.08 26.42
N VAL A 340 19.51 -1.89 25.99
CA VAL A 340 18.55 -1.70 24.90
C VAL A 340 19.04 -0.60 23.97
N PHE A 341 18.79 -0.70 22.68
CA PHE A 341 19.06 0.36 21.70
C PHE A 341 17.84 0.63 20.84
N ALA A 342 17.58 1.92 20.59
CA ALA A 342 16.61 2.39 19.60
C ALA A 342 17.27 3.50 18.78
N THR A 343 17.64 3.20 17.53
CA THR A 343 18.42 4.07 16.65
C THR A 343 17.66 4.32 15.35
N ASP A 344 17.53 5.57 14.92
CA ASP A 344 16.85 5.92 13.66
C ASP A 344 17.57 5.30 12.45
N ILE A 345 16.80 4.80 11.47
CA ILE A 345 17.26 4.36 10.16
C ILE A 345 16.66 5.29 9.11
N PHE A 346 17.48 5.76 8.17
CA PHE A 346 17.06 6.60 7.05
C PHE A 346 17.01 5.80 5.74
N PHE A 347 16.31 6.35 4.75
CA PHE A 347 16.20 5.80 3.40
C PHE A 347 16.44 6.90 2.34
N PRO A 348 16.93 6.53 1.14
CA PRO A 348 16.91 7.39 -0.04
C PRO A 348 15.49 7.59 -0.58
N ASP A 349 15.31 8.61 -1.42
CA ASP A 349 14.11 8.80 -2.24
C ASP A 349 14.50 9.45 -3.56
N LEU A 350 14.51 8.66 -4.63
CA LEU A 350 14.76 9.12 -6.00
C LEU A 350 13.45 9.35 -6.80
N VAL A 351 12.30 9.00 -6.23
CA VAL A 351 11.06 8.80 -6.98
C VAL A 351 10.17 10.04 -6.93
N THR A 352 10.08 10.73 -5.79
CA THR A 352 9.22 11.92 -5.63
C THR A 352 9.62 13.12 -6.51
N SER A 353 10.82 13.09 -7.10
CA SER A 353 11.31 14.11 -8.03
C SER A 353 11.63 13.58 -9.44
N LEU A 354 11.26 12.34 -9.75
CA LEU A 354 11.49 11.74 -11.07
C LEU A 354 10.62 12.41 -12.13
N THR A 355 11.25 12.92 -13.17
CA THR A 355 10.59 13.69 -14.24
C THR A 355 11.15 13.34 -15.62
N LYS A 356 10.32 13.42 -16.66
CA LYS A 356 10.68 13.15 -18.05
C LYS A 356 10.06 14.20 -18.99
N GLN A 357 10.81 14.65 -19.99
CA GLN A 357 10.41 15.73 -20.92
C GLN A 357 10.84 15.39 -22.37
N ALA A 358 10.23 16.05 -23.36
CA ALA A 358 10.53 15.90 -24.78
C ALA A 358 10.66 17.26 -25.50
N ARG A 359 11.51 17.36 -26.53
CA ARG A 359 11.64 18.58 -27.36
C ARG A 359 12.04 18.32 -28.82
N ARG A 360 11.63 19.21 -29.72
CA ARG A 360 11.93 19.20 -31.17
C ARG A 360 13.37 19.60 -31.47
N VAL A 361 14.01 18.92 -32.41
CA VAL A 361 15.36 19.24 -32.92
C VAL A 361 15.26 19.78 -34.35
N PRO A 362 15.92 20.91 -34.71
CA PRO A 362 16.88 21.69 -33.93
C PRO A 362 16.29 22.89 -33.17
N SER A 363 14.97 23.14 -33.21
CA SER A 363 14.38 24.38 -32.64
C SER A 363 14.51 24.48 -31.12
N GLY A 364 14.60 23.35 -30.40
CA GLY A 364 14.58 23.31 -28.94
C GLY A 364 13.19 23.49 -28.32
N GLU A 365 12.14 23.57 -29.15
CA GLU A 365 10.74 23.70 -28.72
C GLU A 365 10.30 22.49 -27.89
N GLY A 366 9.80 22.72 -26.68
CA GLY A 366 9.26 21.66 -25.83
C GLY A 366 7.97 21.08 -26.43
N LEU A 367 7.89 19.74 -26.48
CA LEU A 367 6.74 19.03 -27.02
C LEU A 367 5.80 18.61 -25.88
N GLY A 368 4.52 18.98 -26.00
CA GLY A 368 3.43 18.56 -25.13
C GLY A 368 2.38 17.76 -25.90
N PRO A 369 1.32 17.23 -25.25
CA PRO A 369 0.44 16.19 -25.79
C PRO A 369 -0.21 16.46 -27.16
N THR A 370 -0.23 17.71 -27.60
CA THR A 370 -0.88 18.21 -28.83
C THR A 370 0.09 18.77 -29.86
N SER A 371 1.41 18.69 -29.64
CA SER A 371 2.42 19.34 -30.49
C SER A 371 2.67 18.60 -31.81
N GLU A 372 2.54 19.26 -32.96
CA GLU A 372 2.75 18.62 -34.27
C GLU A 372 4.23 18.26 -34.57
N VAL A 373 4.51 17.10 -35.16
CA VAL A 373 5.81 16.69 -35.74
C VAL A 373 5.70 16.16 -37.17
N ARG A 374 6.61 16.59 -38.04
CA ARG A 374 6.55 16.28 -39.46
C ARG A 374 7.31 14.99 -39.77
N GLN A 375 6.86 14.27 -40.81
CA GLN A 375 7.52 13.06 -41.29
C GLN A 375 9.02 13.31 -41.53
N GLY A 376 9.88 12.56 -40.81
CA GLY A 376 11.33 12.68 -40.87
C GLY A 376 11.99 13.57 -39.81
N GLU A 377 11.25 14.12 -38.85
CA GLU A 377 11.75 15.04 -37.80
C GLU A 377 12.42 14.33 -36.59
N GLU A 378 13.22 15.06 -35.80
CA GLU A 378 13.91 14.53 -34.60
C GLU A 378 13.38 15.09 -33.27
N VAL A 379 13.38 14.24 -32.25
CA VAL A 379 12.91 14.50 -30.89
C VAL A 379 14.00 14.10 -29.87
N GLU A 380 14.19 14.90 -28.84
CA GLU A 380 15.12 14.65 -27.72
C GLU A 380 14.35 14.48 -26.41
N TYR A 381 14.57 13.35 -25.73
CA TYR A 381 14.04 13.06 -24.39
C TYR A 381 15.05 13.46 -23.31
N ILE A 382 14.55 13.93 -22.16
CA ILE A 382 15.35 14.30 -20.98
C ILE A 382 14.70 13.72 -19.73
N VAL A 383 15.47 13.03 -18.89
CA VAL A 383 15.07 12.46 -17.59
C VAL A 383 15.84 13.16 -16.47
N SER A 384 15.18 13.51 -15.35
CA SER A 384 15.81 14.17 -14.18
C SER A 384 15.24 13.65 -12.86
N PHE A 385 16.09 13.54 -11.82
CA PHE A 385 15.67 13.27 -10.43
C PHE A 385 16.70 13.77 -9.41
N THR A 386 16.31 13.84 -8.14
CA THR A 386 17.10 14.25 -6.96
C THR A 386 16.88 13.26 -5.82
N ASN A 387 17.93 12.91 -5.06
CA ASN A 387 17.75 12.16 -3.82
C ASN A 387 17.20 13.08 -2.72
N ASN A 388 15.87 13.05 -2.55
CA ASN A 388 15.14 13.79 -1.51
C ASN A 388 15.21 13.09 -0.14
N GLY A 389 15.68 11.84 -0.10
CA GLY A 389 15.83 11.04 1.12
C GLY A 389 16.98 11.49 2.01
N GLN A 390 17.04 10.92 3.21
CA GLN A 390 18.04 11.24 4.23
C GLN A 390 19.21 10.24 4.27
N ASP A 391 19.15 9.18 3.45
CA ASP A 391 20.22 8.20 3.26
C ASP A 391 20.71 8.21 1.80
N GLY A 392 21.92 7.69 1.57
CA GLY A 392 22.46 7.55 0.22
C GLY A 392 21.67 6.52 -0.60
N ALA A 393 21.45 6.82 -1.88
CA ALA A 393 21.06 5.83 -2.86
C ALA A 393 22.33 5.18 -3.43
N THR A 394 22.40 3.86 -3.48
CA THR A 394 23.56 3.10 -4.00
C THR A 394 23.13 2.17 -5.14
N ASN A 395 24.05 1.84 -6.03
CA ASN A 395 23.77 1.10 -7.27
C ASN A 395 22.62 1.74 -8.09
N VAL A 396 22.67 3.06 -8.28
CA VAL A 396 21.61 3.79 -9.00
C VAL A 396 21.66 3.48 -10.50
N VAL A 397 20.58 2.92 -11.04
CA VAL A 397 20.44 2.57 -12.46
C VAL A 397 19.10 3.08 -13.00
N VAL A 398 19.12 3.65 -14.20
CA VAL A 398 17.97 4.20 -14.92
C VAL A 398 17.80 3.43 -16.23
N THR A 399 16.57 3.10 -16.63
CA THR A 399 16.26 2.32 -17.85
C THR A 399 15.07 2.90 -18.60
N ASP A 400 15.20 3.09 -19.91
CA ASP A 400 14.25 3.84 -20.74
C ASP A 400 14.07 3.19 -22.14
N PRO A 401 12.90 2.60 -22.47
CA PRO A 401 12.66 1.97 -23.77
C PRO A 401 12.56 2.96 -24.94
N ILE A 402 12.90 2.52 -26.16
CA ILE A 402 12.71 3.33 -27.37
C ILE A 402 11.26 3.23 -27.87
N PRO A 403 10.54 4.35 -28.05
CA PRO A 403 9.13 4.35 -28.50
C PRO A 403 8.89 3.78 -29.90
N ALA A 404 7.71 3.17 -30.08
CA ALA A 404 7.21 2.75 -31.38
C ALA A 404 7.10 3.92 -32.39
N ASN A 405 7.19 3.60 -33.68
CA ASN A 405 7.19 4.55 -34.81
C ASN A 405 8.29 5.62 -34.75
N THR A 406 9.30 5.38 -33.91
CA THR A 406 10.55 6.13 -33.86
C THR A 406 11.74 5.17 -33.85
N ARG A 407 12.90 5.68 -34.23
CA ARG A 407 14.19 4.97 -34.09
C ARG A 407 15.17 5.78 -33.25
N TYR A 408 15.94 5.11 -32.41
CA TYR A 408 17.07 5.70 -31.70
C TYR A 408 18.02 6.40 -32.68
N VAL A 409 18.54 7.56 -32.29
CA VAL A 409 19.58 8.30 -33.05
C VAL A 409 20.95 7.97 -32.43
N PRO A 410 21.83 7.21 -33.13
CA PRO A 410 23.12 6.79 -32.58
C PRO A 410 24.01 7.95 -32.14
N GLY A 411 24.76 7.75 -31.06
CA GLY A 411 25.64 8.74 -30.44
C GLY A 411 24.89 9.91 -29.78
N SER A 412 23.65 9.70 -29.33
CA SER A 412 22.85 10.74 -28.66
C SER A 412 22.75 10.60 -27.14
N LEU A 413 23.28 9.52 -26.54
CA LEU A 413 23.36 9.36 -25.08
C LEU A 413 24.21 10.47 -24.45
N ARG A 414 23.67 11.11 -23.42
CA ARG A 414 24.35 12.20 -22.73
C ARG A 414 23.87 12.34 -21.29
N VAL A 415 24.80 12.46 -20.36
CA VAL A 415 24.51 12.83 -18.96
C VAL A 415 24.74 14.34 -18.81
N LEU A 416 23.67 15.06 -18.45
CA LEU A 416 23.62 16.52 -18.32
C LEU A 416 24.09 16.99 -16.93
N THR A 417 23.66 16.30 -15.87
CA THR A 417 24.15 16.47 -14.48
C THR A 417 24.23 15.11 -13.79
N ASN A 418 25.08 15.01 -12.77
CA ASN A 418 25.30 13.79 -11.99
C ASN A 418 25.80 14.19 -10.59
N ALA A 419 26.05 13.21 -9.72
CA ALA A 419 26.72 13.42 -8.44
C ALA A 419 28.09 14.12 -8.59
N ALA A 420 28.58 14.71 -7.50
CA ALA A 420 29.93 15.27 -7.48
C ALA A 420 30.98 14.20 -7.84
N ASP A 421 31.96 14.61 -8.65
CA ASP A 421 33.04 13.76 -9.18
C ASP A 421 32.59 12.53 -10.00
N ALA A 422 31.31 12.47 -10.40
CA ALA A 422 30.78 11.45 -11.31
C ALA A 422 30.82 11.90 -12.78
N ALA A 423 30.78 10.95 -13.72
CA ALA A 423 30.89 11.23 -15.15
C ALA A 423 29.70 12.02 -15.70
N THR A 424 29.98 12.98 -16.58
CA THR A 424 29.02 13.84 -17.30
C THR A 424 29.54 14.11 -18.71
N GLY A 425 28.66 14.53 -19.63
CA GLY A 425 28.98 14.73 -21.04
C GLY A 425 28.28 13.73 -21.96
N SER A 426 28.72 13.67 -23.22
CA SER A 426 28.27 12.65 -24.18
C SER A 426 28.88 11.29 -23.83
N MET A 427 28.08 10.24 -24.00
CA MET A 427 28.46 8.86 -23.70
C MET A 427 28.54 8.01 -24.98
N SER A 428 29.17 6.85 -24.88
CA SER A 428 29.17 5.78 -25.88
C SER A 428 27.77 5.19 -26.04
N ASP A 429 27.51 4.54 -27.18
CA ASP A 429 26.35 3.66 -27.35
C ASP A 429 26.66 2.22 -26.89
N ALA A 430 27.94 1.88 -26.68
CA ALA A 430 28.40 0.51 -26.48
C ALA A 430 28.14 -0.02 -25.06
N ALA A 431 28.08 -1.34 -24.91
CA ALA A 431 27.82 -1.97 -23.62
C ALA A 431 29.08 -1.98 -22.75
N GLY A 432 28.99 -1.35 -21.58
CA GLY A 432 29.97 -1.44 -20.50
C GLY A 432 31.33 -0.75 -20.68
N ASP A 433 31.51 0.15 -21.67
CA ASP A 433 32.74 0.95 -21.81
C ASP A 433 32.69 2.27 -21.01
N ASP A 434 31.53 2.93 -20.92
CA ASP A 434 31.27 4.00 -19.95
C ASP A 434 29.98 3.78 -19.13
N ILE A 435 29.40 4.84 -18.54
CA ILE A 435 28.24 4.75 -17.64
C ILE A 435 26.87 4.73 -18.35
N ALA A 436 26.80 4.82 -19.67
CA ALA A 436 25.57 4.63 -20.43
C ALA A 436 25.75 3.66 -21.61
N GLU A 437 24.66 3.05 -22.07
CA GLU A 437 24.66 2.13 -23.21
C GLU A 437 23.30 2.07 -23.91
N PHE A 438 23.29 1.73 -25.20
CA PHE A 438 22.08 1.34 -25.92
C PHE A 438 21.99 -0.19 -25.99
N ASP A 439 21.12 -0.75 -25.15
CA ASP A 439 20.77 -2.18 -25.16
C ASP A 439 19.84 -2.47 -26.34
N ALA A 440 20.47 -2.69 -27.50
CA ALA A 440 19.81 -3.02 -28.76
C ALA A 440 19.10 -4.40 -28.76
N VAL A 441 19.34 -5.26 -27.75
CA VAL A 441 18.65 -6.55 -27.60
C VAL A 441 17.27 -6.35 -26.99
N ASN A 442 17.16 -5.44 -26.02
CA ASN A 442 15.91 -5.10 -25.33
C ASN A 442 15.31 -3.74 -25.79
N ASN A 443 15.88 -3.14 -26.84
CA ASN A 443 15.49 -1.86 -27.46
C ASN A 443 15.29 -0.71 -26.45
N ARG A 444 16.30 -0.47 -25.62
CA ARG A 444 16.27 0.50 -24.51
C ARG A 444 17.63 1.14 -24.27
N VAL A 445 17.64 2.31 -23.64
CA VAL A 445 18.87 2.93 -23.12
C VAL A 445 18.98 2.68 -21.61
N VAL A 446 20.20 2.54 -21.11
CA VAL A 446 20.51 2.34 -19.69
C VAL A 446 21.54 3.37 -19.25
N PHE A 447 21.33 4.00 -18.09
CA PHE A 447 22.28 4.91 -17.46
C PHE A 447 22.61 4.45 -16.03
N ARG A 448 23.90 4.52 -15.66
CA ARG A 448 24.43 4.12 -14.34
C ARG A 448 24.91 5.39 -13.62
N ILE A 449 24.24 5.76 -12.54
CA ILE A 449 24.27 7.13 -12.00
C ILE A 449 24.97 7.17 -10.63
N GLY A 450 25.56 8.31 -10.27
CA GLY A 450 26.21 8.53 -8.98
C GLY A 450 27.75 8.40 -8.99
N THR A 451 28.38 8.85 -7.91
CA THR A 451 29.83 8.77 -7.70
C THR A 451 30.27 7.31 -7.64
N GLY A 452 31.32 6.95 -8.39
CA GLY A 452 31.80 5.58 -8.48
C GLY A 452 31.01 4.65 -9.42
N ALA A 453 30.06 5.17 -10.21
CA ALA A 453 29.40 4.40 -11.26
C ALA A 453 30.41 3.87 -12.30
N THR A 454 30.09 2.72 -12.91
CA THR A 454 30.90 2.03 -13.93
C THR A 454 30.00 1.44 -15.01
N GLY A 455 30.56 0.93 -16.11
CA GLY A 455 29.80 0.24 -17.15
C GLY A 455 29.10 -1.07 -16.74
N SER A 456 29.26 -1.54 -15.50
CA SER A 456 28.55 -2.73 -15.00
C SER A 456 27.75 -2.51 -13.71
N ALA A 457 27.93 -1.38 -13.02
CA ALA A 457 27.27 -1.10 -11.73
C ALA A 457 26.95 0.39 -11.55
N GLY A 458 25.82 0.69 -10.93
CA GLY A 458 25.46 2.05 -10.53
C GLY A 458 26.35 2.57 -9.41
N GLY A 459 26.47 3.89 -9.31
CA GLY A 459 27.24 4.57 -8.27
C GLY A 459 26.41 4.91 -7.04
N MET A 460 26.91 5.86 -6.25
CA MET A 460 26.24 6.43 -5.08
C MET A 460 25.73 7.85 -5.37
N LEU A 461 24.47 8.12 -5.01
CA LEU A 461 23.86 9.45 -5.04
C LEU A 461 23.45 9.83 -3.61
N SER A 462 24.25 10.68 -2.97
CA SER A 462 24.04 11.13 -1.59
C SER A 462 22.77 12.00 -1.46
N PRO A 463 22.22 12.19 -0.25
CA PRO A 463 21.13 13.13 0.01
C PRO A 463 21.36 14.49 -0.65
N THR A 464 20.30 15.06 -1.22
CA THR A 464 20.25 16.33 -1.98
C THR A 464 21.01 16.35 -3.32
N GLN A 465 21.76 15.30 -3.70
CA GLN A 465 22.38 15.23 -5.03
C GLN A 465 21.35 14.84 -6.11
N SER A 466 21.57 15.34 -7.32
CA SER A 466 20.67 15.14 -8.47
C SER A 466 21.41 14.65 -9.71
N ALA A 467 20.64 14.08 -10.63
CA ALA A 467 21.11 13.63 -11.93
C ALA A 467 20.10 13.96 -13.03
N GLN A 468 20.63 14.22 -14.23
CA GLN A 468 19.85 14.50 -15.42
C GLN A 468 20.55 13.91 -16.64
N MET A 469 19.80 13.26 -17.53
CA MET A 469 20.31 12.57 -18.70
C MET A 469 19.37 12.71 -19.90
N SER A 470 19.85 12.48 -21.11
CA SER A 470 19.09 12.70 -22.35
C SER A 470 19.54 11.76 -23.48
N PHE A 471 18.62 11.50 -24.42
CA PHE A 471 18.84 10.75 -25.66
C PHE A 471 17.86 11.20 -26.76
N ARG A 472 18.06 10.77 -28.01
CA ARG A 472 17.24 11.19 -29.17
C ARG A 472 16.60 10.04 -29.94
N VAL A 473 15.47 10.36 -30.56
CA VAL A 473 14.79 9.52 -31.53
C VAL A 473 14.39 10.32 -32.78
N ARG A 474 14.18 9.64 -33.91
CA ARG A 474 13.69 10.24 -35.16
C ARG A 474 12.33 9.63 -35.55
N VAL A 475 11.38 10.49 -35.92
CA VAL A 475 10.06 10.13 -36.47
C VAL A 475 10.24 9.62 -37.90
N ASP A 476 9.63 8.50 -38.24
CA ASP A 476 9.83 7.89 -39.54
C ASP A 476 9.03 8.57 -40.66
N THR A 477 9.60 8.57 -41.87
CA THR A 477 8.92 9.14 -43.06
C THR A 477 7.78 8.25 -43.58
N ALA A 478 7.57 7.09 -42.96
CA ALA A 478 6.46 6.19 -43.21
C ALA A 478 5.36 6.28 -42.13
N THR A 479 5.60 7.01 -41.02
CA THR A 479 4.60 7.28 -39.97
C THR A 479 3.37 7.95 -40.59
N PRO A 480 2.16 7.35 -40.49
CA PRO A 480 0.95 7.94 -41.04
C PRO A 480 0.64 9.31 -40.41
N THR A 481 0.06 10.20 -41.21
CA THR A 481 -0.43 11.50 -40.72
C THR A 481 -1.52 11.27 -39.69
N GLY A 482 -1.24 11.58 -38.41
CA GLY A 482 -2.18 11.44 -37.28
C GLY A 482 -1.80 10.40 -36.22
N GLU A 483 -0.63 9.76 -36.31
CA GLU A 483 -0.18 8.78 -35.31
C GLU A 483 0.52 9.42 -34.09
N PHE A 484 0.40 8.78 -32.92
CA PHE A 484 0.91 9.24 -31.62
C PHE A 484 2.15 8.45 -31.12
N ILE A 485 2.98 9.08 -30.27
CA ILE A 485 4.21 8.52 -29.68
C ILE A 485 4.18 8.70 -28.15
N ARG A 486 4.60 7.69 -27.36
CA ARG A 486 4.54 7.65 -25.87
C ARG A 486 5.85 7.09 -25.29
N ASN A 487 6.31 7.56 -24.12
CA ASN A 487 7.51 7.00 -23.46
C ASN A 487 7.46 7.04 -21.90
N VAL A 488 8.08 6.04 -21.24
CA VAL A 488 8.12 5.81 -19.77
C VAL A 488 9.56 5.50 -19.34
N VAL A 489 9.98 5.85 -18.12
CA VAL A 489 11.31 5.55 -17.56
C VAL A 489 11.18 4.88 -16.19
N SER A 490 12.09 3.94 -15.87
CA SER A 490 12.24 3.34 -14.53
C SER A 490 13.60 3.70 -13.92
N VAL A 491 13.63 3.91 -12.60
CA VAL A 491 14.86 4.04 -11.78
C VAL A 491 14.88 2.99 -10.65
N ARG A 492 16.05 2.39 -10.41
CA ARG A 492 16.31 1.40 -9.34
C ARG A 492 17.53 1.80 -8.51
N HIS A 493 17.53 1.47 -7.22
CA HIS A 493 18.60 1.75 -6.26
C HIS A 493 18.42 0.98 -4.94
N ASN A 494 19.50 0.81 -4.17
CA ASN A 494 19.49 0.31 -2.79
C ASN A 494 19.73 1.45 -1.78
N ALA A 495 19.30 1.28 -0.52
CA ALA A 495 19.70 2.14 0.59
C ALA A 495 21.15 1.92 1.02
N GLN A 496 21.85 2.97 1.46
CA GLN A 496 23.25 2.93 1.90
C GLN A 496 23.38 2.44 3.36
N THR A 497 22.41 2.79 4.22
CA THR A 497 22.37 2.40 5.64
C THR A 497 21.81 0.99 5.84
N VAL A 498 20.93 0.50 4.95
CA VAL A 498 20.40 -0.87 4.95
C VAL A 498 20.53 -1.49 3.54
N PRO A 499 21.74 -1.97 3.14
CA PRO A 499 21.99 -2.51 1.81
C PRO A 499 21.46 -3.95 1.64
N LEU A 500 20.15 -4.12 1.79
CA LEU A 500 19.41 -5.27 1.29
C LEU A 500 18.94 -4.98 -0.16
N PRO A 501 18.83 -6.00 -1.03
CA PRO A 501 18.29 -5.82 -2.37
C PRO A 501 16.79 -5.52 -2.29
N GLN A 502 16.43 -4.24 -2.36
CA GLN A 502 15.06 -3.79 -2.61
C GLN A 502 15.03 -3.16 -4.00
N ASP A 503 14.34 -3.79 -4.95
CA ASP A 503 13.98 -3.17 -6.22
C ASP A 503 12.92 -2.08 -5.96
N VAL A 504 13.35 -0.94 -5.43
CA VAL A 504 12.53 0.28 -5.34
C VAL A 504 12.47 0.89 -6.74
N GLU A 505 11.54 0.39 -7.54
CA GLU A 505 11.24 0.92 -8.87
C GLU A 505 10.42 2.21 -8.77
N GLY A 506 10.92 3.30 -9.34
CA GLY A 506 10.14 4.51 -9.61
C GLY A 506 9.87 4.64 -11.10
N GLU A 507 8.60 4.66 -11.50
CA GLU A 507 8.19 4.93 -12.89
C GLU A 507 7.82 6.41 -13.09
N ALA A 508 8.16 6.96 -14.26
CA ALA A 508 7.66 8.27 -14.70
C ALA A 508 7.39 8.30 -16.22
N GLU A 509 6.31 8.97 -16.62
CA GLU A 509 5.85 9.05 -18.02
C GLU A 509 6.05 10.45 -18.63
N ALA A 510 6.07 10.53 -19.97
CA ALA A 510 6.12 11.79 -20.72
C ALA A 510 5.13 11.85 -21.91
N ASN A 511 4.82 13.08 -22.32
CA ASN A 511 3.73 13.50 -23.22
C ASN A 511 3.88 13.13 -24.74
N VAL A 512 2.81 13.39 -25.53
CA VAL A 512 2.38 12.83 -26.87
C VAL A 512 2.43 13.87 -28.09
N ILE A 513 2.19 13.59 -29.43
CA ILE A 513 2.69 14.37 -30.69
C ILE A 513 1.84 14.36 -32.12
N GLY A 514 1.89 15.29 -33.22
CA GLY A 514 0.96 15.57 -34.53
C GLY A 514 1.39 16.14 -36.07
N PRO A 515 0.65 16.91 -37.04
CA PRO A 515 0.83 17.16 -38.63
C PRO A 515 1.25 18.49 -39.62
N VAL A 516 0.64 18.89 -40.87
CA VAL A 516 1.18 19.74 -42.15
C VAL A 516 0.26 20.49 -43.35
N VAL A 517 0.70 21.42 -44.36
CA VAL A 517 -0.07 22.22 -45.54
C VAL A 517 0.60 22.94 -46.91
N PRO A 518 -0.09 23.52 -48.04
CA PRO A 518 0.38 24.11 -49.47
C PRO A 518 -0.23 25.43 -50.30
N SER A 519 0.06 25.84 -51.64
CA SER A 519 -0.42 27.10 -52.51
C SER A 519 -0.27 27.29 -54.17
N ALA A 520 -0.72 28.40 -54.96
CA ALA A 520 -0.67 28.71 -56.54
C ALA A 520 -1.01 30.18 -57.27
N GLU A 521 -0.90 30.50 -58.65
CA GLU A 521 -1.08 31.87 -59.46
C GLU A 521 -1.20 31.98 -61.12
N GLU A 522 -1.77 33.04 -61.89
CA GLU A 522 -1.57 33.48 -63.42
C GLU A 522 -2.23 34.86 -64.10
N ILE A 523 -2.30 35.20 -65.48
CA ILE A 523 -2.65 36.57 -66.18
C ILE A 523 -3.17 36.75 -67.74
N GLY A 524 -3.89 37.85 -68.24
CA GLY A 524 -4.59 37.92 -69.61
C GLY A 524 -5.10 39.24 -70.39
N PHE A 525 -6.28 39.29 -71.11
CA PHE A 525 -6.91 40.54 -71.76
C PHE A 525 -8.48 40.73 -71.96
N CYS A 526 -9.39 39.80 -72.36
CA CYS A 526 -10.40 39.38 -71.37
C CYS A 526 -9.54 39.14 -70.15
N PRO A 527 -9.38 40.16 -69.27
CA PRO A 527 -8.14 40.26 -68.54
C PRO A 527 -8.13 39.05 -67.61
N THR A 528 -7.04 38.29 -67.54
CA THR A 528 -6.91 37.34 -66.43
C THR A 528 -6.10 37.94 -65.28
N ASP A 529 -5.60 39.18 -65.47
CA ASP A 529 -5.59 40.28 -64.51
C ASP A 529 -7.01 40.82 -64.18
N GLY A 530 -8.07 40.27 -64.77
CA GLY A 530 -9.50 40.45 -64.46
C GLY A 530 -10.15 41.82 -64.67
N GLY A 531 -9.38 42.91 -64.63
CA GLY A 531 -9.70 44.17 -63.95
C GLY A 531 -10.94 45.01 -64.33
N PHE A 532 -11.83 44.57 -65.22
CA PHE A 532 -13.05 45.31 -65.60
C PHE A 532 -14.07 44.42 -66.34
N PHE A 533 -15.34 44.85 -66.36
CA PHE A 533 -16.34 44.39 -67.33
C PHE A 533 -16.68 45.50 -68.34
N ASN A 534 -17.18 45.11 -69.52
CA ASN A 534 -17.59 46.07 -70.55
C ASN A 534 -19.06 46.47 -70.37
N ILE A 535 -19.38 47.70 -70.79
CA ILE A 535 -20.69 48.33 -70.59
C ILE A 535 -21.13 49.03 -71.87
N VAL A 536 -22.41 48.92 -72.19
CA VAL A 536 -23.10 49.69 -73.23
C VAL A 536 -24.01 50.74 -72.59
N ASN A 537 -24.01 51.94 -73.16
CA ASN A 537 -24.95 53.01 -72.83
C ASN A 537 -25.16 53.89 -74.08
N GLY A 538 -26.37 53.86 -74.65
CA GLY A 538 -26.64 54.47 -75.96
C GLY A 538 -25.71 53.90 -77.03
N VAL A 539 -24.83 54.72 -77.61
CA VAL A 539 -23.84 54.34 -78.64
C VAL A 539 -22.38 54.23 -78.15
N GLY A 540 -22.14 54.41 -76.85
CA GLY A 540 -20.79 54.43 -76.28
C GLY A 540 -20.42 53.14 -75.54
N ILE A 541 -19.15 52.74 -75.66
CA ILE A 541 -18.54 51.61 -74.95
C ILE A 541 -17.72 52.12 -73.75
N TYR A 542 -17.97 51.54 -72.59
CA TYR A 542 -17.33 51.88 -71.32
C TYR A 542 -16.77 50.63 -70.64
N GLN A 543 -15.77 50.81 -69.79
CA GLN A 543 -15.22 49.78 -68.89
C GLN A 543 -15.31 50.29 -67.46
N TYR A 544 -15.86 49.46 -66.58
CA TYR A 544 -15.89 49.70 -65.15
C TYR A 544 -14.98 48.69 -64.46
N SER A 545 -13.99 49.19 -63.74
CA SER A 545 -13.16 48.39 -62.86
C SER A 545 -13.82 48.31 -61.48
N PRO A 546 -13.98 47.11 -60.88
CA PRO A 546 -14.38 46.95 -59.50
C PRO A 546 -13.77 47.99 -58.55
N GLY A 547 -14.64 48.75 -57.87
CA GLY A 547 -14.24 49.81 -56.93
C GLY A 547 -13.93 51.18 -57.55
N SER A 548 -14.07 51.39 -58.87
CA SER A 548 -13.95 52.73 -59.45
C SER A 548 -15.18 53.58 -59.11
N ALA A 549 -14.98 54.87 -58.83
CA ALA A 549 -16.05 55.78 -58.41
C ALA A 549 -17.09 56.06 -59.52
N ALA A 550 -16.68 55.89 -60.79
CA ALA A 550 -17.49 56.00 -61.99
C ALA A 550 -16.95 55.06 -63.08
N ASP A 551 -17.74 54.84 -64.14
CA ASP A 551 -17.35 54.09 -65.33
C ASP A 551 -16.46 54.90 -66.28
N SER A 552 -15.46 54.24 -66.88
CA SER A 552 -14.48 54.88 -67.79
C SER A 552 -14.85 54.63 -69.25
N ARG A 553 -14.78 55.65 -70.11
CA ARG A 553 -15.14 55.52 -71.53
C ARG A 553 -13.95 54.97 -72.31
N VAL A 554 -14.13 53.87 -73.05
CA VAL A 554 -13.04 53.30 -73.85
C VAL A 554 -12.86 54.15 -75.12
N ALA A 555 -11.82 54.97 -75.14
CA ALA A 555 -11.59 55.92 -76.21
C ALA A 555 -11.37 55.22 -77.56
N GLY A 556 -12.18 55.56 -78.56
CA GLY A 556 -12.09 55.01 -79.92
C GLY A 556 -13.02 53.81 -80.21
N LEU A 557 -13.78 53.31 -79.23
CA LEU A 557 -14.75 52.21 -79.41
C LEU A 557 -16.20 52.69 -79.66
N ASP A 558 -16.41 53.89 -80.21
CA ASP A 558 -17.76 54.42 -80.42
C ASP A 558 -18.47 53.76 -81.61
N PHE A 559 -19.76 53.44 -81.47
CA PHE A 559 -20.53 52.85 -82.55
C PHE A 559 -21.07 53.92 -83.51
N ALA A 560 -20.69 53.81 -84.79
CA ALA A 560 -20.82 54.88 -85.77
C ALA A 560 -22.15 54.89 -86.57
N ILE A 561 -23.21 54.22 -86.08
CA ILE A 561 -24.47 54.02 -86.83
C ILE A 561 -25.68 54.42 -85.96
N PRO A 562 -26.73 55.08 -86.50
CA PRO A 562 -27.80 55.65 -85.69
C PRO A 562 -28.69 54.60 -85.02
N GLY A 563 -28.92 54.76 -83.71
CA GLY A 563 -29.78 53.93 -82.86
C GLY A 563 -29.02 53.41 -81.66
N ASP A 564 -29.71 53.23 -80.54
CA ASP A 564 -29.08 52.75 -79.30
C ASP A 564 -28.63 51.30 -79.42
N LEU A 565 -27.55 50.94 -78.72
CA LEU A 565 -27.11 49.57 -78.56
C LEU A 565 -27.83 48.94 -77.38
N ASN A 566 -28.11 47.65 -77.50
CA ASN A 566 -28.69 46.84 -76.45
C ASN A 566 -28.05 45.44 -76.50
N ALA A 567 -28.25 44.61 -75.47
CA ALA A 567 -27.87 43.19 -75.47
C ALA A 567 -26.36 42.97 -75.77
N LEU A 568 -25.50 43.57 -74.96
CA LEU A 568 -24.04 43.47 -75.07
C LEU A 568 -23.52 42.07 -74.75
N MET A 569 -22.45 41.65 -75.44
CA MET A 569 -21.69 40.43 -75.17
C MET A 569 -20.19 40.69 -75.39
N VAL A 570 -19.32 40.05 -74.61
CA VAL A 570 -17.88 39.93 -74.89
C VAL A 570 -17.63 38.54 -75.46
N ASP A 571 -16.80 38.40 -76.50
CA ASP A 571 -16.34 37.07 -76.96
C ASP A 571 -14.92 36.78 -76.43
N PRO A 572 -14.82 35.96 -75.35
CA PRO A 572 -13.56 35.74 -74.63
C PRO A 572 -12.58 34.87 -75.40
N THR A 573 -13.04 33.98 -76.28
CA THR A 573 -12.18 33.00 -76.96
C THR A 573 -11.31 33.62 -78.06
N GLY A 574 -11.50 34.91 -78.37
CA GLY A 574 -10.56 35.72 -79.15
C GLY A 574 -9.74 36.70 -78.29
N ARG A 575 -10.09 36.88 -77.01
CA ARG A 575 -9.57 37.93 -76.12
C ARG A 575 -9.52 39.34 -76.77
N THR A 576 -10.39 39.67 -77.72
CA THR A 576 -10.35 40.97 -78.44
C THR A 576 -11.71 41.48 -78.92
N ARG A 577 -12.83 40.84 -78.52
CA ARG A 577 -14.10 40.94 -79.24
C ARG A 577 -15.28 41.39 -78.39
N LEU A 578 -16.15 42.20 -79.01
CA LEU A 578 -17.47 42.59 -78.48
C LEU A 578 -18.54 42.27 -79.52
N LEU A 579 -19.75 41.93 -79.08
CA LEU A 579 -20.97 41.86 -79.90
C LEU A 579 -22.09 42.62 -79.21
N PHE A 580 -23.09 43.09 -79.96
CA PHE A 580 -24.33 43.63 -79.39
C PHE A 580 -25.50 43.55 -80.40
N HIS A 581 -26.73 43.79 -79.95
CA HIS A 581 -27.91 43.91 -80.81
C HIS A 581 -28.42 45.36 -80.88
N GLN A 582 -28.76 45.86 -82.06
CA GLN A 582 -29.25 47.24 -82.20
C GLN A 582 -30.70 47.36 -81.69
N ALA A 583 -30.99 48.33 -80.82
CA ALA A 583 -32.33 48.55 -80.29
C ALA A 583 -33.32 48.90 -81.41
N GLY A 584 -34.44 48.17 -81.50
CA GLY A 584 -35.40 48.28 -82.60
C GLY A 584 -34.88 47.85 -83.99
N GLY A 585 -33.63 47.40 -84.09
CA GLY A 585 -33.09 46.71 -85.25
C GLY A 585 -33.34 45.21 -85.18
N ASN A 586 -32.91 44.48 -86.21
CA ASN A 586 -33.01 43.02 -86.30
C ASN A 586 -31.63 42.34 -86.47
N THR A 587 -30.50 43.00 -86.15
CA THR A 587 -29.16 42.54 -86.56
C THR A 587 -28.15 42.63 -85.42
N ILE A 588 -27.35 41.57 -85.25
CA ILE A 588 -26.20 41.56 -84.34
C ILE A 588 -24.96 42.14 -85.05
N TRP A 589 -24.28 43.05 -84.36
CA TRP A 589 -23.04 43.69 -84.78
C TRP A 589 -21.89 43.24 -83.88
N ALA A 590 -20.65 43.40 -84.33
CA ALA A 590 -19.46 43.04 -83.56
C ALA A 590 -18.28 43.99 -83.79
N TYR A 591 -17.37 44.06 -82.82
CA TYR A 591 -16.08 44.73 -82.87
C TYR A 591 -14.95 43.72 -82.74
N ASP A 592 -13.91 43.82 -83.57
CA ASP A 592 -12.63 43.13 -83.36
C ASP A 592 -11.48 43.95 -84.00
N PRO A 593 -10.46 44.39 -83.23
CA PRO A 593 -9.33 45.13 -83.77
C PRO A 593 -8.41 44.25 -84.66
N THR A 594 -8.56 42.92 -84.62
CA THR A 594 -7.77 41.96 -85.41
C THR A 594 -8.45 41.55 -86.73
N HIS A 595 -9.68 42.01 -87.01
CA HIS A 595 -10.46 41.55 -88.17
C HIS A 595 -9.78 41.92 -89.53
N PRO A 596 -9.37 40.94 -90.36
CA PRO A 596 -8.40 41.16 -91.44
C PRO A 596 -8.89 42.08 -92.57
N THR A 597 -10.19 42.11 -92.83
CA THR A 597 -10.80 42.92 -93.91
C THR A 597 -11.68 44.07 -93.41
N SER A 598 -11.85 44.24 -92.10
CA SER A 598 -12.70 45.26 -91.48
C SER A 598 -12.33 45.46 -90.00
N PRO A 599 -11.10 45.93 -89.67
CA PRO A 599 -10.70 46.13 -88.28
C PRO A 599 -11.65 47.12 -87.59
N GLY A 600 -12.20 46.74 -86.43
CA GLY A 600 -13.23 47.49 -85.73
C GLY A 600 -14.63 46.92 -85.96
N TRP A 601 -15.62 47.77 -86.27
CA TRP A 601 -17.04 47.41 -86.32
C TRP A 601 -17.48 46.75 -87.64
N TYR A 602 -18.19 45.62 -87.55
CA TYR A 602 -18.77 44.89 -88.69
C TYR A 602 -20.13 44.25 -88.35
N ARG A 603 -20.89 43.84 -89.38
CA ARG A 603 -22.13 43.05 -89.22
C ARG A 603 -21.79 41.57 -89.11
N THR A 604 -22.34 40.86 -88.13
CA THR A 604 -22.09 39.42 -87.94
C THR A 604 -22.78 38.52 -88.98
N GLY A 605 -23.86 39.02 -89.60
CA GLY A 605 -24.78 38.25 -90.44
C GLY A 605 -26.01 37.71 -89.71
N VAL A 606 -25.97 37.61 -88.37
CA VAL A 606 -27.10 37.11 -87.58
C VAL A 606 -28.27 38.10 -87.61
N THR A 607 -29.47 37.58 -87.87
CA THR A 607 -30.72 38.35 -87.90
C THR A 607 -31.73 37.73 -86.93
N ILE A 608 -32.26 38.53 -86.00
CA ILE A 608 -33.26 38.13 -84.98
C ILE A 608 -34.34 39.20 -84.92
N ASN A 609 -35.61 38.80 -84.74
CA ASN A 609 -36.74 39.72 -84.61
C ASN A 609 -37.33 39.61 -83.19
N ALA A 610 -36.61 40.16 -82.21
CA ALA A 610 -36.98 40.16 -80.80
C ALA A 610 -36.79 41.56 -80.22
N ASN A 611 -37.78 42.05 -79.47
CA ASN A 611 -37.74 43.37 -78.86
C ASN A 611 -37.08 43.28 -77.47
N LEU A 612 -35.97 44.01 -77.27
CA LEU A 612 -35.22 44.14 -76.01
C LEU A 612 -34.87 42.79 -75.34
N PRO A 613 -33.96 41.98 -75.91
CA PRO A 613 -33.46 40.78 -75.27
C PRO A 613 -32.43 41.09 -74.17
N ARG A 614 -32.45 40.30 -73.09
CA ARG A 614 -31.36 40.12 -72.12
C ARG A 614 -30.21 39.38 -72.81
N ALA A 615 -28.95 39.67 -72.50
CA ALA A 615 -27.82 39.09 -73.22
C ALA A 615 -26.62 38.73 -72.36
N GLY A 616 -25.96 37.63 -72.75
CA GLY A 616 -24.68 37.25 -72.20
C GLY A 616 -23.98 36.25 -73.11
N MET A 617 -22.67 36.10 -72.95
CA MET A 617 -21.88 35.13 -73.68
C MET A 617 -21.00 34.35 -72.71
N THR A 618 -20.94 33.04 -72.92
CA THR A 618 -20.17 32.09 -72.11
C THR A 618 -18.66 32.17 -72.38
N GLN A 619 -17.85 31.59 -71.49
CA GLN A 619 -16.40 31.47 -71.67
C GLN A 619 -16.01 30.77 -73.00
N ALA A 620 -16.90 29.95 -73.56
CA ALA A 620 -16.70 29.25 -74.83
C ALA A 620 -17.02 30.10 -76.09
N GLY A 621 -17.42 31.37 -75.94
CA GLY A 621 -17.83 32.23 -77.07
C GLY A 621 -19.22 31.89 -77.64
N VAL A 622 -20.05 31.17 -76.87
CA VAL A 622 -21.46 30.91 -77.20
C VAL A 622 -22.32 31.95 -76.50
N GLY A 623 -23.03 32.76 -77.29
CA GLY A 623 -23.92 33.82 -76.83
C GLY A 623 -25.35 33.33 -76.61
N TYR A 624 -26.06 33.96 -75.70
CA TYR A 624 -27.47 33.71 -75.40
C TYR A 624 -28.25 35.01 -75.31
N LEU A 625 -29.45 35.01 -75.90
CA LEU A 625 -30.38 36.14 -75.91
C LEU A 625 -31.73 35.69 -75.39
N ILE A 626 -32.18 36.24 -74.25
CA ILE A 626 -33.41 35.82 -73.56
C ILE A 626 -34.47 36.93 -73.64
N THR A 627 -35.69 36.60 -74.05
CA THR A 627 -36.80 37.57 -74.11
C THR A 627 -37.41 37.84 -72.74
N ALA A 628 -38.16 38.93 -72.60
CA ALA A 628 -39.18 39.04 -71.56
C ALA A 628 -40.12 37.81 -71.59
N ALA A 629 -40.70 37.45 -70.43
CA ALA A 629 -41.57 36.28 -70.32
C ALA A 629 -42.94 36.50 -70.96
N THR A 630 -43.55 35.42 -71.45
CA THR A 630 -44.84 35.47 -72.19
C THR A 630 -46.07 35.12 -71.34
N ARG A 631 -45.85 34.70 -70.08
CA ARG A 631 -46.88 34.48 -69.05
C ARG A 631 -46.34 34.79 -67.66
N ALA A 632 -47.21 35.30 -66.79
CA ALA A 632 -46.95 35.46 -65.36
C ALA A 632 -47.69 34.37 -64.55
N GLY A 633 -47.10 33.97 -63.42
CA GLY A 633 -47.59 32.89 -62.54
C GLY A 633 -46.56 31.76 -62.35
N ALA A 634 -46.89 30.75 -61.55
CA ALA A 634 -46.04 29.56 -61.40
C ALA A 634 -45.90 28.84 -62.76
N GLY A 635 -44.68 28.41 -63.11
CA GLY A 635 -44.37 27.96 -64.47
C GLY A 635 -44.31 29.09 -65.50
N ALA A 636 -43.89 30.29 -65.10
CA ALA A 636 -43.57 31.38 -66.03
C ALA A 636 -42.48 30.96 -67.02
N THR A 637 -42.56 31.45 -68.27
CA THR A 637 -41.63 31.05 -69.34
C THR A 637 -41.20 32.18 -70.27
N ALA A 638 -39.93 32.13 -70.69
CA ALA A 638 -39.30 33.05 -71.64
C ALA A 638 -38.72 32.28 -72.85
N GLN A 639 -38.49 32.96 -73.97
CA GLN A 639 -37.77 32.39 -75.13
C GLN A 639 -36.29 32.70 -75.04
N MET A 640 -35.44 31.77 -75.47
CA MET A 640 -33.99 31.91 -75.49
C MET A 640 -33.44 31.56 -76.87
N TYR A 641 -32.57 32.41 -77.42
CA TYR A 641 -31.88 32.21 -78.69
C TYR A 641 -30.39 32.00 -78.44
N ARG A 642 -29.78 31.03 -79.12
CA ARG A 642 -28.36 30.65 -78.97
C ARG A 642 -27.56 31.13 -80.18
N ILE A 643 -26.43 31.79 -79.93
CA ILE A 643 -25.56 32.43 -80.92
C ILE A 643 -24.18 31.76 -80.90
N GLU A 644 -23.69 31.35 -82.06
CA GLU A 644 -22.41 30.63 -82.19
C GLU A 644 -21.48 31.35 -83.16
N ARG A 645 -20.17 31.21 -82.97
CA ARG A 645 -19.18 31.59 -84.00
C ARG A 645 -19.40 30.83 -85.30
N ASP A 646 -19.05 31.47 -86.41
CA ASP A 646 -19.04 30.91 -87.76
C ASP A 646 -17.76 31.33 -88.49
N GLY A 647 -16.75 30.45 -88.46
CA GLY A 647 -15.38 30.78 -88.86
C GLY A 647 -14.70 31.78 -87.93
N ASP A 648 -13.57 32.35 -88.39
CA ASP A 648 -12.71 33.18 -87.53
C ASP A 648 -13.36 34.48 -87.07
N TYR A 649 -14.31 35.06 -87.83
CA TYR A 649 -14.91 36.37 -87.55
C TYR A 649 -16.43 36.47 -87.82
N GLY A 650 -17.09 35.37 -88.19
CA GLY A 650 -18.55 35.34 -88.38
C GLY A 650 -19.29 34.84 -87.15
N TYR A 651 -20.62 35.00 -87.14
CA TYR A 651 -21.51 34.36 -86.17
C TYR A 651 -22.81 33.92 -86.85
N ARG A 652 -23.45 32.90 -86.31
CA ARG A 652 -24.71 32.32 -86.80
C ARG A 652 -25.68 32.03 -85.65
N LEU A 653 -26.97 31.93 -85.97
CA LEU A 653 -27.97 31.43 -85.03
C LEU A 653 -27.80 29.91 -84.87
N GLY A 654 -27.56 29.46 -83.64
CA GLY A 654 -27.35 28.05 -83.28
C GLY A 654 -28.60 27.32 -82.78
N GLY A 655 -29.65 28.03 -82.38
CA GLY A 655 -30.91 27.42 -81.94
C GLY A 655 -31.84 28.37 -81.18
N GLN A 656 -33.02 27.85 -80.81
CA GLN A 656 -34.01 28.53 -79.96
C GLN A 656 -34.64 27.51 -79.00
N SER A 657 -34.81 27.89 -77.72
CA SER A 657 -35.38 27.08 -76.64
C SER A 657 -36.28 27.90 -75.71
N THR A 658 -36.82 27.27 -74.67
CA THR A 658 -37.72 27.90 -73.67
C THR A 658 -37.13 27.75 -72.27
N LEU A 659 -37.12 28.83 -71.49
CA LEU A 659 -36.67 28.87 -70.09
C LEU A 659 -37.88 28.86 -69.15
N THR A 660 -37.83 28.08 -68.07
CA THR A 660 -38.90 27.92 -67.05
C THR A 660 -38.38 28.21 -65.65
N TYR A 661 -39.13 28.95 -64.82
CA TYR A 661 -38.72 29.33 -63.45
C TYR A 661 -39.40 28.46 -62.38
N ASP A 662 -38.66 28.12 -61.32
CA ASP A 662 -39.16 27.42 -60.11
C ASP A 662 -40.10 28.32 -59.27
N VAL A 663 -39.69 29.57 -59.05
CA VAL A 663 -40.41 30.65 -58.39
C VAL A 663 -40.50 31.81 -59.38
N ALA A 664 -41.70 32.34 -59.61
CA ALA A 664 -41.90 33.38 -60.63
C ALA A 664 -41.21 34.71 -60.23
N PRO A 665 -40.41 35.34 -61.13
CA PRO A 665 -39.77 36.64 -60.90
C PRO A 665 -40.72 37.75 -60.48
N SER A 666 -40.24 38.67 -59.62
CA SER A 666 -41.03 39.84 -59.22
C SER A 666 -41.25 40.87 -60.34
N ASP A 667 -40.42 40.87 -61.39
CA ASP A 667 -40.66 41.59 -62.65
C ASP A 667 -40.10 40.80 -63.86
N PHE A 668 -40.77 40.93 -65.00
CA PHE A 668 -40.43 40.30 -66.27
C PHE A 668 -39.95 41.28 -67.35
N GLY A 669 -40.14 42.59 -67.16
CA GLY A 669 -39.76 43.64 -68.11
C GLY A 669 -38.34 44.20 -67.92
N SER A 670 -37.63 43.76 -66.88
CA SER A 670 -36.27 44.16 -66.53
C SER A 670 -35.35 42.95 -66.37
N GLY A 671 -34.08 43.16 -66.07
CA GLY A 671 -33.08 42.12 -65.83
C GLY A 671 -32.19 41.81 -67.03
N ASP A 672 -31.07 41.14 -66.78
CA ASP A 672 -30.04 40.77 -67.75
C ASP A 672 -29.25 39.54 -67.27
N ILE A 673 -28.38 38.94 -68.10
CA ILE A 673 -27.77 37.62 -67.83
C ILE A 673 -26.24 37.59 -67.95
N ALA A 674 -25.55 37.48 -66.81
CA ALA A 674 -24.14 37.12 -66.78
C ALA A 674 -23.94 35.60 -66.95
N PHE A 675 -22.75 35.16 -67.34
CA PHE A 675 -22.39 33.74 -67.41
C PHE A 675 -21.13 33.44 -66.59
N ASP A 676 -21.11 32.29 -65.93
CA ASP A 676 -19.97 31.79 -65.18
C ASP A 676 -19.05 30.87 -66.00
N ASN A 677 -17.98 30.36 -65.37
CA ASN A 677 -17.00 29.48 -66.01
C ASN A 677 -17.58 28.14 -66.48
N ALA A 678 -18.68 27.68 -65.89
CA ALA A 678 -19.36 26.44 -66.29
C ALA A 678 -20.36 26.65 -67.44
N GLY A 679 -20.55 27.90 -67.89
CA GLY A 679 -21.58 28.25 -68.88
C GLY A 679 -22.99 28.35 -68.29
N VAL A 680 -23.11 28.35 -66.95
CA VAL A 680 -24.38 28.54 -66.26
C VAL A 680 -24.70 30.04 -66.21
N GLY A 681 -25.96 30.37 -66.46
CA GLY A 681 -26.44 31.74 -66.47
C GLY A 681 -26.77 32.25 -65.07
N TRP A 682 -26.46 33.52 -64.83
CA TRP A 682 -26.81 34.25 -63.60
C TRP A 682 -27.71 35.41 -63.99
N LEU A 683 -29.01 35.17 -63.83
CA LEU A 683 -30.09 36.01 -64.34
C LEU A 683 -30.75 36.76 -63.18
N VAL A 684 -30.66 38.08 -63.19
CA VAL A 684 -31.47 38.93 -62.31
C VAL A 684 -32.78 39.27 -63.00
N ALA A 685 -33.89 39.29 -62.25
CA ALA A 685 -35.21 39.66 -62.76
C ALA A 685 -36.09 40.22 -61.64
N GLY A 686 -36.42 41.51 -61.70
CA GLY A 686 -36.99 42.22 -60.55
C GLY A 686 -36.01 42.25 -59.38
N ASN A 687 -36.44 41.82 -58.19
CA ASN A 687 -35.58 41.75 -56.99
C ASN A 687 -34.86 40.40 -56.82
N ASP A 688 -35.20 39.38 -57.61
CA ASP A 688 -34.73 37.99 -57.43
C ASP A 688 -33.50 37.66 -58.30
N LEU A 689 -32.64 36.77 -57.79
CA LEU A 689 -31.52 36.16 -58.54
C LEU A 689 -31.79 34.68 -58.84
N TYR A 690 -31.63 34.31 -60.11
CA TYR A 690 -31.80 32.96 -60.62
C TYR A 690 -30.51 32.39 -61.19
N ARG A 691 -30.22 31.14 -60.84
CA ARG A 691 -29.24 30.30 -61.53
C ARG A 691 -29.95 29.60 -62.68
N VAL A 692 -29.49 29.83 -63.90
CA VAL A 692 -30.10 29.38 -65.15
C VAL A 692 -29.26 28.28 -65.79
N ASP A 693 -29.82 27.07 -65.81
CA ASP A 693 -29.33 26.00 -66.65
C ASP A 693 -29.87 26.19 -68.08
N VAL A 694 -28.99 26.54 -69.02
CA VAL A 694 -29.37 26.86 -70.39
C VAL A 694 -29.66 25.64 -71.27
N ASP A 695 -29.16 24.46 -70.88
CA ASP A 695 -29.38 23.21 -71.61
C ASP A 695 -30.63 22.47 -71.09
N ALA A 696 -30.88 22.49 -69.78
CA ALA A 696 -32.13 22.00 -69.17
C ALA A 696 -33.30 22.97 -69.35
N GLY A 697 -33.04 24.26 -69.60
CA GLY A 697 -34.07 25.30 -69.76
C GLY A 697 -34.75 25.66 -68.44
N THR A 698 -34.02 25.62 -67.32
CA THR A 698 -34.56 25.86 -65.96
C THR A 698 -33.85 27.01 -65.24
N ALA A 699 -34.62 27.84 -64.56
CA ALA A 699 -34.16 28.89 -63.66
C ALA A 699 -34.55 28.52 -62.22
N THR A 700 -33.55 28.41 -61.34
CA THR A 700 -33.74 28.09 -59.91
C THR A 700 -33.39 29.31 -59.06
N ARG A 701 -34.30 29.77 -58.21
CA ARG A 701 -34.08 30.93 -57.34
C ARG A 701 -33.04 30.59 -56.27
N GLN A 702 -32.02 31.43 -56.11
CA GLN A 702 -30.87 31.10 -55.26
C GLN A 702 -30.91 31.74 -53.87
N GLN A 703 -31.05 33.06 -53.80
CA GLN A 703 -30.93 33.83 -52.55
C GLN A 703 -31.78 35.09 -52.62
N THR A 704 -32.08 35.66 -51.44
CA THR A 704 -32.62 37.03 -51.30
C THR A 704 -31.56 37.87 -50.61
N PHE A 705 -30.97 38.84 -51.31
CA PHE A 705 -29.73 39.48 -50.84
C PHE A 705 -29.93 40.46 -49.68
N THR A 706 -29.08 40.35 -48.67
CA THR A 706 -29.06 41.27 -47.52
C THR A 706 -28.48 42.60 -47.97
N GLY A 707 -29.28 43.67 -47.87
CA GLY A 707 -28.94 45.00 -48.39
C GLY A 707 -29.54 45.34 -49.75
N ALA A 708 -30.27 44.42 -50.39
CA ALA A 708 -31.02 44.72 -51.61
C ALA A 708 -32.04 45.86 -51.37
N PRO A 709 -32.08 46.93 -52.20
CA PRO A 709 -33.08 47.99 -52.05
C PRO A 709 -34.47 47.49 -52.42
N SER A 710 -35.51 48.04 -51.79
CA SER A 710 -36.89 47.59 -52.00
C SER A 710 -37.51 48.12 -53.30
N GLY A 711 -37.96 47.21 -54.17
CA GLY A 711 -38.73 47.55 -55.38
C GLY A 711 -37.85 47.97 -56.56
N VAL A 712 -36.80 47.19 -56.84
CA VAL A 712 -35.79 47.51 -57.86
C VAL A 712 -35.99 46.71 -59.13
N ASN A 713 -35.73 47.37 -60.27
CA ASN A 713 -35.63 46.77 -61.59
C ASN A 713 -34.18 46.94 -62.10
N TYR A 714 -33.40 45.86 -62.13
CA TYR A 714 -32.04 45.86 -62.70
C TYR A 714 -32.08 45.92 -64.24
N ALA A 715 -31.11 46.56 -64.88
CA ALA A 715 -31.04 46.69 -66.35
C ALA A 715 -29.96 45.82 -67.01
N GLY A 716 -28.85 45.57 -66.31
CA GLY A 716 -27.68 44.91 -66.87
C GLY A 716 -26.93 44.09 -65.80
N ALA A 717 -26.24 43.02 -66.19
CA ALA A 717 -25.58 42.07 -65.27
C ALA A 717 -24.24 41.55 -65.83
N ALA A 718 -23.15 41.69 -65.08
CA ALA A 718 -21.82 41.17 -65.47
C ALA A 718 -20.96 40.78 -64.26
N PHE A 719 -20.02 39.86 -64.47
CA PHE A 719 -19.02 39.50 -63.46
C PHE A 719 -17.76 40.36 -63.57
N GLY A 720 -17.27 40.82 -62.42
CA GLY A 720 -15.99 41.52 -62.27
C GLY A 720 -14.78 40.59 -62.08
N ALA A 721 -13.58 41.17 -62.05
CA ALA A 721 -12.29 40.51 -61.73
C ALA A 721 -12.33 39.74 -60.40
N ASP A 722 -13.02 40.34 -59.45
CA ASP A 722 -13.26 39.95 -58.07
C ASP A 722 -14.33 38.86 -57.92
N GLY A 723 -14.93 38.39 -59.02
CA GLY A 723 -15.95 37.35 -59.03
C GLY A 723 -17.33 37.81 -58.56
N LEU A 724 -17.48 39.07 -58.15
CA LEU A 724 -18.76 39.64 -57.74
C LEU A 724 -19.68 39.83 -58.96
N LEU A 725 -20.99 39.61 -58.77
CA LEU A 725 -22.00 39.88 -59.78
C LEU A 725 -22.40 41.35 -59.71
N TYR A 726 -21.87 42.15 -60.63
CA TYR A 726 -22.23 43.55 -60.79
C TYR A 726 -23.55 43.68 -61.52
N VAL A 727 -24.46 44.46 -60.95
CA VAL A 727 -25.75 44.81 -61.54
C VAL A 727 -25.94 46.32 -61.53
N VAL A 728 -26.72 46.83 -62.48
CA VAL A 728 -27.04 48.26 -62.57
C VAL A 728 -28.54 48.49 -62.46
N VAL A 729 -28.96 49.46 -61.63
CA VAL A 729 -30.38 49.80 -61.44
C VAL A 729 -30.87 50.70 -62.56
N ASN A 730 -31.94 50.30 -63.27
CA ASN A 730 -32.39 50.95 -64.50
C ASN A 730 -32.78 52.42 -64.30
N THR A 731 -33.40 52.75 -63.15
CA THR A 731 -33.96 54.08 -62.87
C THR A 731 -32.95 55.10 -62.34
N THR A 732 -31.85 54.65 -61.72
CA THR A 732 -30.85 55.53 -61.08
C THR A 732 -29.47 55.45 -61.72
N GLY A 733 -29.18 54.40 -62.50
CA GLY A 733 -27.84 54.11 -63.00
C GLY A 733 -26.83 53.79 -61.90
N ALA A 734 -27.27 53.46 -60.68
CA ALA A 734 -26.39 53.05 -59.60
C ALA A 734 -25.91 51.61 -59.82
N TYR A 735 -24.61 51.38 -59.63
CA TYR A 735 -24.01 50.05 -59.65
C TYR A 735 -24.05 49.43 -58.26
N TYR A 736 -24.46 48.17 -58.19
CA TYR A 736 -24.40 47.34 -57.00
C TYR A 736 -23.56 46.10 -57.29
N ALA A 737 -22.71 45.72 -56.34
CA ALA A 737 -22.10 44.40 -56.33
C ALA A 737 -22.99 43.48 -55.48
N MET A 738 -23.47 42.39 -56.08
CA MET A 738 -23.95 41.21 -55.36
C MET A 738 -22.75 40.32 -55.09
N ASP A 739 -22.42 40.13 -53.81
CA ASP A 739 -21.43 39.14 -53.42
C ASP A 739 -22.14 37.80 -53.18
N LEU A 740 -22.05 36.94 -54.18
CA LEU A 740 -22.68 35.61 -54.16
C LEU A 740 -22.12 34.73 -53.03
N THR A 741 -20.90 35.00 -52.57
CA THR A 741 -20.14 34.29 -51.54
C THR A 741 -20.74 34.48 -50.14
N ASN A 742 -21.36 35.63 -49.88
CA ASN A 742 -21.91 35.99 -48.56
C ASN A 742 -23.36 36.49 -48.61
N GLY A 743 -24.00 36.50 -49.77
CA GLY A 743 -25.40 36.89 -49.95
C GLY A 743 -25.68 38.35 -49.58
N THR A 744 -24.67 39.22 -49.60
CA THR A 744 -24.82 40.66 -49.39
C THR A 744 -24.84 41.43 -50.69
N MET A 745 -25.52 42.58 -50.68
CA MET A 745 -25.59 43.48 -51.82
C MET A 745 -25.25 44.90 -51.37
N SER A 746 -24.26 45.50 -52.02
CA SER A 746 -23.74 46.83 -51.66
C SER A 746 -23.70 47.76 -52.87
N GLN A 747 -23.95 49.05 -52.65
CA GLN A 747 -23.81 50.06 -53.70
C GLN A 747 -22.33 50.44 -53.84
N VAL A 748 -21.78 50.30 -55.04
CA VAL A 748 -20.33 50.36 -55.32
C VAL A 748 -19.93 51.45 -56.30
N GLY A 749 -20.88 52.10 -56.99
CA GLY A 749 -20.59 53.21 -57.90
C GLY A 749 -21.82 54.01 -58.32
N ALA A 750 -21.58 55.19 -58.89
CA ALA A 750 -22.62 56.07 -59.43
C ALA A 750 -22.33 56.43 -60.90
N SER A 751 -23.33 56.23 -61.76
CA SER A 751 -23.23 56.55 -63.20
C SER A 751 -23.19 58.05 -63.47
N ALA A 752 -22.43 58.45 -64.49
CA ALA A 752 -22.51 59.77 -65.12
C ALA A 752 -23.80 59.94 -65.97
N SER A 753 -24.96 59.91 -65.31
CA SER A 753 -26.32 60.21 -65.83
C SER A 753 -26.74 59.49 -67.13
N GLY A 754 -27.44 58.37 -67.00
CA GLY A 754 -28.10 57.66 -68.11
C GLY A 754 -28.85 56.42 -67.60
N ALA A 755 -29.93 56.04 -68.29
CA ALA A 755 -30.77 54.87 -68.01
C ALA A 755 -30.80 53.95 -69.25
N GLY A 756 -31.03 52.64 -69.05
CA GLY A 756 -30.82 51.63 -70.09
C GLY A 756 -29.33 51.33 -70.30
N ARG A 757 -28.79 50.42 -69.49
CA ARG A 757 -27.38 50.00 -69.52
C ARG A 757 -27.30 48.48 -69.43
N ASP A 758 -26.68 47.87 -70.43
CA ASP A 758 -26.40 46.44 -70.46
C ASP A 758 -24.91 46.23 -70.17
N LEU A 759 -24.59 45.15 -69.45
CA LEU A 759 -23.24 44.83 -69.01
C LEU A 759 -22.81 43.51 -69.65
N ALA A 760 -21.52 43.32 -69.91
CA ALA A 760 -21.01 42.03 -70.36
C ALA A 760 -19.70 41.64 -69.68
N SER A 761 -19.71 40.44 -69.09
CA SER A 761 -18.62 39.85 -68.34
C SER A 761 -17.36 39.67 -69.18
N CYS A 762 -16.23 40.19 -68.70
CA CYS A 762 -14.91 39.76 -69.15
C CYS A 762 -14.39 38.57 -68.34
N SER A 763 -14.79 38.51 -67.07
CA SER A 763 -14.42 37.50 -66.09
C SER A 763 -15.47 36.41 -66.04
N PHE A 764 -15.03 35.17 -65.97
CA PHE A 764 -15.88 33.99 -65.82
C PHE A 764 -15.50 33.33 -64.50
N PRO A 765 -16.03 33.80 -63.35
CA PRO A 765 -15.74 33.18 -62.07
C PRO A 765 -16.23 31.73 -62.09
N THR A 766 -15.52 30.84 -61.39
CA THR A 766 -16.01 29.48 -61.18
C THR A 766 -17.01 29.53 -60.04
N ILE A 767 -18.30 29.65 -60.37
CA ILE A 767 -19.38 29.63 -59.38
C ILE A 767 -19.85 28.20 -59.19
N ALA A 768 -19.28 27.54 -58.20
CA ALA A 768 -19.72 26.23 -57.77
C ALA A 768 -20.84 26.41 -56.72
N PRO A 769 -21.98 25.68 -56.84
CA PRO A 769 -23.07 25.72 -55.88
C PRO A 769 -22.61 25.46 -54.45
N ALA A 770 -23.35 25.97 -53.46
CA ALA A 770 -23.06 25.74 -52.06
C ALA A 770 -22.97 24.24 -51.75
N GLN A 771 -21.80 23.78 -51.33
CA GLN A 771 -21.61 22.46 -50.76
C GLN A 771 -21.72 22.62 -49.24
N LEU A 772 -22.87 22.22 -48.71
CA LEU A 772 -23.11 22.19 -47.27
C LEU A 772 -22.66 20.85 -46.69
N GLN A 773 -21.95 20.93 -45.59
CA GLN A 773 -21.71 19.84 -44.66
C GLN A 773 -22.62 20.06 -43.45
N VAL A 774 -23.17 18.99 -42.89
CA VAL A 774 -23.68 19.01 -41.51
C VAL A 774 -22.68 18.35 -40.58
N THR A 775 -22.44 18.95 -39.42
CA THR A 775 -21.68 18.37 -38.33
C THR A 775 -22.53 18.48 -37.06
N LYS A 776 -23.06 17.35 -36.61
CA LYS A 776 -23.76 17.23 -35.32
C LYS A 776 -22.74 16.97 -34.22
N THR A 777 -22.88 17.65 -33.08
CA THR A 777 -22.01 17.47 -31.90
C THR A 777 -22.78 17.58 -30.59
N LEU A 778 -22.33 16.88 -29.56
CA LEU A 778 -22.73 17.11 -28.18
C LEU A 778 -22.02 18.38 -27.66
N ALA A 779 -22.77 19.46 -27.50
CA ALA A 779 -22.25 20.76 -27.09
C ALA A 779 -22.21 20.95 -25.57
N SER A 780 -23.04 20.23 -24.81
CA SER A 780 -23.03 20.28 -23.35
C SER A 780 -23.70 19.08 -22.69
N ILE A 781 -23.22 18.72 -21.51
CA ILE A 781 -23.89 17.85 -20.53
C ILE A 781 -24.13 18.69 -19.27
N THR A 782 -25.35 18.69 -18.74
CA THR A 782 -25.73 19.45 -17.54
C THR A 782 -26.38 18.54 -16.50
N ARG A 783 -25.74 18.41 -15.34
CA ARG A 783 -26.13 17.54 -14.22
C ARG A 783 -26.67 18.38 -13.07
N ASN A 784 -27.92 18.15 -12.67
CA ASN A 784 -28.62 18.94 -11.64
C ASN A 784 -28.59 20.47 -11.85
N GLY A 785 -28.53 20.93 -13.11
CA GLY A 785 -28.43 22.35 -13.45
C GLY A 785 -27.02 22.96 -13.43
N LEU A 786 -25.97 22.15 -13.26
CA LEU A 786 -24.57 22.55 -13.36
C LEU A 786 -23.88 21.90 -14.56
N PRO A 787 -22.95 22.58 -15.26
CA PRO A 787 -22.15 21.96 -16.31
C PRO A 787 -21.29 20.81 -15.78
N VAL A 788 -21.27 19.70 -16.51
CA VAL A 788 -20.38 18.56 -16.28
C VAL A 788 -18.97 18.88 -16.82
N ALA A 789 -17.91 18.30 -16.22
CA ALA A 789 -16.54 18.60 -16.63
C ALA A 789 -16.20 18.02 -18.02
N ALA A 790 -15.34 18.70 -18.77
CA ALA A 790 -14.95 18.27 -20.11
C ALA A 790 -14.20 16.92 -20.06
N GLY A 791 -14.82 15.88 -20.60
CA GLY A 791 -14.31 14.50 -20.61
C GLY A 791 -15.02 13.54 -19.65
N GLU A 792 -15.87 14.03 -18.76
CA GLU A 792 -16.84 13.16 -18.06
C GLU A 792 -17.93 12.70 -19.04
N SER A 793 -18.36 11.43 -18.90
CA SER A 793 -19.48 10.87 -19.69
C SER A 793 -20.84 11.23 -19.08
N ALA A 794 -21.90 11.11 -19.86
CA ALA A 794 -23.26 11.40 -19.42
C ALA A 794 -23.80 10.31 -18.48
N ALA A 795 -24.73 10.65 -17.59
CA ALA A 795 -25.37 9.71 -16.66
C ALA A 795 -26.91 9.79 -16.75
N PRO A 796 -27.66 8.74 -16.36
CA PRO A 796 -29.12 8.79 -16.27
C PRO A 796 -29.62 10.00 -15.46
N GLY A 797 -30.50 10.81 -16.06
CA GLY A 797 -30.99 12.07 -15.49
C GLY A 797 -30.29 13.34 -15.99
N ASP A 798 -29.15 13.25 -16.68
CA ASP A 798 -28.46 14.42 -17.23
C ASP A 798 -29.23 15.05 -18.41
N LEU A 799 -29.07 16.37 -18.58
CA LEU A 799 -29.49 17.11 -19.77
C LEU A 799 -28.38 17.12 -20.83
N LEU A 800 -28.71 16.73 -22.06
CA LEU A 800 -27.84 16.77 -23.24
C LEU A 800 -28.26 17.91 -24.16
N GLY A 801 -27.34 18.83 -24.43
CA GLY A 801 -27.50 19.88 -25.44
C GLY A 801 -26.66 19.58 -26.67
N TYR A 802 -27.31 19.45 -27.82
CA TYR A 802 -26.67 19.19 -29.12
C TYR A 802 -26.54 20.48 -29.94
N ALA A 803 -25.40 20.66 -30.60
CA ALA A 803 -25.20 21.66 -31.64
C ALA A 803 -25.21 20.98 -33.01
N ILE A 804 -26.11 21.43 -33.89
CA ILE A 804 -26.19 21.01 -35.28
C ILE A 804 -25.57 22.13 -36.11
N GLU A 805 -24.29 21.98 -36.45
CA GLU A 805 -23.60 22.94 -37.30
C GLU A 805 -23.88 22.63 -38.77
N VAL A 806 -24.59 23.51 -39.48
CA VAL A 806 -24.64 23.50 -40.94
C VAL A 806 -23.54 24.43 -41.44
N ARG A 807 -22.50 23.84 -42.02
CA ARG A 807 -21.27 24.51 -42.47
C ARG A 807 -21.20 24.57 -43.98
N HIS A 808 -20.78 25.71 -44.51
CA HIS A 808 -20.40 25.83 -45.91
C HIS A 808 -18.94 25.42 -46.09
N VAL A 809 -18.70 24.31 -46.81
CA VAL A 809 -17.37 23.68 -46.94
C VAL A 809 -16.76 23.77 -48.33
N GLY A 810 -17.57 24.14 -49.33
CA GLY A 810 -17.15 24.13 -50.72
C GLY A 810 -18.18 24.78 -51.63
N GLY A 811 -17.78 25.05 -52.86
CA GLY A 811 -18.47 26.04 -53.68
C GLY A 811 -18.06 27.46 -53.34
N THR A 812 -18.61 28.41 -54.09
CA THR A 812 -18.28 29.86 -54.01
C THR A 812 -19.53 30.73 -53.84
N GLN A 813 -20.68 30.08 -53.61
CA GLN A 813 -21.99 30.69 -53.44
C GLN A 813 -22.52 30.39 -52.03
N ALA A 814 -22.98 31.39 -51.27
CA ALA A 814 -23.65 31.19 -49.99
C ALA A 814 -24.94 30.36 -50.13
N ALA A 815 -25.34 29.70 -49.04
CA ALA A 815 -26.63 29.04 -48.92
C ALA A 815 -27.59 29.81 -48.01
N THR A 816 -28.87 29.46 -48.08
CA THR A 816 -29.85 29.73 -47.03
C THR A 816 -30.45 28.40 -46.61
N VAL A 817 -30.38 28.09 -45.32
CA VAL A 817 -31.20 27.03 -44.70
C VAL A 817 -32.53 27.69 -44.36
N PHE A 818 -33.63 27.21 -44.93
CA PHE A 818 -34.95 27.78 -44.70
C PHE A 818 -35.63 27.16 -43.46
N ALA A 819 -36.72 27.76 -43.00
CA ALA A 819 -37.52 27.21 -41.91
C ALA A 819 -38.18 25.89 -42.35
N GLY A 820 -37.90 24.81 -41.61
CA GLY A 820 -38.34 23.45 -41.94
C GLY A 820 -37.33 22.60 -42.73
N ASP A 821 -36.15 23.12 -43.08
CA ASP A 821 -35.10 22.34 -43.78
C ASP A 821 -34.29 21.42 -42.85
N VAL A 822 -34.25 21.66 -41.54
CA VAL A 822 -33.53 20.84 -40.55
C VAL A 822 -34.55 20.09 -39.69
N VAL A 823 -34.43 18.77 -39.63
CA VAL A 823 -35.38 17.87 -38.96
C VAL A 823 -34.65 16.93 -37.99
N GLU A 824 -35.08 16.99 -36.73
CA GLU A 824 -34.56 16.23 -35.57
C GLU A 824 -35.55 15.14 -35.13
N THR A 825 -35.04 14.12 -34.42
CA THR A 825 -35.86 13.04 -33.85
C THR A 825 -35.48 12.78 -32.39
N VAL A 826 -36.44 12.91 -31.46
CA VAL A 826 -36.22 12.68 -30.02
C VAL A 826 -35.67 11.25 -29.76
N PRO A 827 -34.45 11.10 -29.20
CA PRO A 827 -33.81 9.80 -29.01
C PRO A 827 -34.53 8.87 -28.02
N ALA A 828 -34.37 7.56 -28.21
CA ALA A 828 -34.83 6.55 -27.25
C ALA A 828 -34.16 6.71 -25.87
N ASN A 829 -34.91 6.45 -24.81
CA ASN A 829 -34.51 6.69 -23.41
C ASN A 829 -34.25 8.19 -23.08
N THR A 830 -34.80 9.12 -23.87
CA THR A 830 -34.73 10.56 -23.59
C THR A 830 -36.10 11.25 -23.63
N LEU A 831 -36.17 12.45 -23.05
CA LEU A 831 -37.33 13.35 -23.07
C LEU A 831 -36.91 14.73 -23.60
N HIS A 832 -37.71 15.35 -24.46
CA HIS A 832 -37.41 16.66 -25.06
C HIS A 832 -37.45 17.82 -24.04
N GLY A 833 -36.44 18.70 -24.08
CA GLY A 833 -36.24 19.79 -23.12
C GLY A 833 -36.57 21.17 -23.69
N ALA A 834 -37.59 21.83 -23.14
CA ALA A 834 -38.16 23.07 -23.70
C ALA A 834 -37.38 24.38 -23.40
N THR A 835 -36.07 24.33 -23.15
CA THR A 835 -35.25 25.50 -22.80
C THR A 835 -34.02 25.63 -23.68
N ALA A 836 -33.87 26.76 -24.37
CA ALA A 836 -32.78 27.06 -25.32
C ALA A 836 -32.72 26.11 -26.54
N ASP A 837 -33.90 25.77 -27.07
CA ASP A 837 -34.11 24.94 -28.27
C ASP A 837 -34.52 25.82 -29.47
N ASP A 838 -33.97 25.56 -30.67
CA ASP A 838 -34.32 26.24 -31.93
C ASP A 838 -35.53 25.59 -32.65
N PHE A 839 -35.96 24.41 -32.18
CA PHE A 839 -36.91 23.53 -32.87
C PHE A 839 -38.35 23.65 -32.34
N THR A 840 -39.27 22.99 -33.04
CA THR A 840 -40.63 22.71 -32.54
C THR A 840 -41.02 21.28 -32.86
N CYS A 841 -41.37 20.51 -31.83
CA CYS A 841 -41.66 19.08 -31.93
C CYS A 841 -43.16 18.77 -32.08
N THR A 842 -43.48 17.77 -32.91
CA THR A 842 -44.81 17.17 -33.04
C THR A 842 -44.67 15.65 -32.90
N GLY A 843 -44.89 15.14 -31.68
CA GLY A 843 -44.50 13.77 -31.34
C GLY A 843 -42.97 13.68 -31.20
N ALA A 844 -42.35 12.68 -31.83
CA ALA A 844 -40.90 12.51 -31.83
C ALA A 844 -40.16 13.40 -32.85
N ASN A 845 -40.86 13.96 -33.85
CA ASN A 845 -40.23 14.70 -34.95
C ASN A 845 -40.21 16.19 -34.65
N CYS A 846 -39.07 16.86 -34.85
CA CYS A 846 -38.86 18.27 -34.52
C CYS A 846 -38.28 19.03 -35.72
N VAL A 847 -38.70 20.27 -35.99
CA VAL A 847 -38.23 21.07 -37.15
C VAL A 847 -37.73 22.46 -36.75
N ASN A 848 -36.74 23.00 -37.48
CA ASN A 848 -36.22 24.35 -37.23
C ASN A 848 -37.24 25.44 -37.57
N THR A 849 -37.31 26.48 -36.73
CA THR A 849 -38.35 27.52 -36.81
C THR A 849 -37.97 28.73 -37.66
N GLU A 850 -36.67 29.00 -37.84
CA GLU A 850 -36.14 30.18 -38.55
C GLU A 850 -35.32 29.81 -39.79
N SER A 851 -35.23 30.74 -40.74
CA SER A 851 -34.30 30.66 -41.88
C SER A 851 -32.98 31.36 -41.55
N ARG A 852 -31.84 30.73 -41.82
CA ARG A 852 -30.49 31.26 -41.53
C ARG A 852 -29.59 31.15 -42.77
N ASN A 853 -28.86 32.22 -43.09
CA ASN A 853 -27.89 32.22 -44.19
C ASN A 853 -26.57 31.57 -43.74
N VAL A 854 -25.96 30.77 -44.62
CA VAL A 854 -24.67 30.11 -44.40
C VAL A 854 -23.69 30.62 -45.47
N LEU A 855 -22.82 31.53 -45.06
CA LEU A 855 -21.90 32.24 -45.94
C LEU A 855 -20.68 31.33 -46.22
N ALA A 856 -19.97 31.53 -47.34
CA ALA A 856 -18.88 30.60 -47.69
C ALA A 856 -17.77 30.57 -46.63
N GLY A 857 -17.37 29.37 -46.22
CA GLY A 857 -16.43 29.14 -45.11
C GLY A 857 -16.96 29.47 -43.70
N GLN A 858 -18.21 29.95 -43.59
CA GLN A 858 -18.92 30.12 -42.32
C GLN A 858 -19.87 28.94 -42.07
N SER A 859 -20.48 28.96 -40.88
CA SER A 859 -21.49 28.01 -40.45
C SER A 859 -22.64 28.73 -39.74
N THR A 860 -23.77 28.03 -39.61
CA THR A 860 -24.83 28.38 -38.67
C THR A 860 -25.10 27.18 -37.77
N VAL A 861 -25.47 27.43 -36.52
CA VAL A 861 -25.74 26.38 -35.53
C VAL A 861 -27.21 26.43 -35.16
N PHE A 862 -27.83 25.25 -35.06
CA PHE A 862 -29.12 25.06 -34.42
C PHE A 862 -28.94 24.24 -33.12
N SER A 863 -29.61 24.66 -32.05
CA SER A 863 -29.52 24.05 -30.72
C SER A 863 -30.70 23.12 -30.48
N PHE A 864 -30.47 21.90 -30.00
CA PHE A 864 -31.51 20.92 -29.67
C PHE A 864 -31.21 20.24 -28.33
N VAL A 865 -32.21 20.09 -27.45
CA VAL A 865 -32.01 19.71 -26.04
C VAL A 865 -32.92 18.57 -25.59
N VAL A 866 -32.36 17.58 -24.89
CA VAL A 866 -33.09 16.45 -24.29
C VAL A 866 -32.55 16.09 -22.90
N GLN A 867 -33.31 15.32 -22.11
CA GLN A 867 -32.86 14.74 -20.83
C GLN A 867 -32.83 13.21 -20.92
N ILE A 868 -31.80 12.56 -20.38
CA ILE A 868 -31.74 11.09 -20.26
C ILE A 868 -32.71 10.63 -19.15
N ASP A 869 -33.50 9.58 -19.41
CA ASP A 869 -34.41 9.00 -18.42
C ASP A 869 -33.63 8.38 -17.24
N VAL A 870 -34.03 8.69 -16.01
CA VAL A 870 -33.49 8.07 -14.78
C VAL A 870 -33.81 6.57 -14.67
N GLY A 871 -34.79 6.07 -15.43
CA GLY A 871 -35.11 4.66 -15.57
C GLY A 871 -34.30 3.91 -16.63
N THR A 872 -33.28 4.55 -17.25
CA THR A 872 -32.47 3.96 -18.34
C THR A 872 -31.83 2.62 -17.91
N PRO A 873 -32.07 1.51 -18.63
CA PRO A 873 -31.46 0.21 -18.31
C PRO A 873 -29.93 0.24 -18.46
N ALA A 874 -29.20 -0.43 -17.57
CA ALA A 874 -27.74 -0.51 -17.58
C ALA A 874 -27.11 -1.22 -18.80
N THR A 875 -27.92 -1.74 -19.72
CA THR A 875 -27.49 -2.23 -21.05
C THR A 875 -27.41 -1.11 -22.09
N VAL A 876 -27.88 0.10 -21.79
CA VAL A 876 -27.81 1.28 -22.66
C VAL A 876 -26.56 2.06 -22.28
N ASN A 877 -25.50 1.89 -23.06
CA ASN A 877 -24.20 2.55 -22.88
C ASN A 877 -24.03 3.80 -23.77
N GLN A 878 -25.03 4.16 -24.57
CA GLN A 878 -25.01 5.32 -25.46
C GLN A 878 -26.41 5.85 -25.79
N ILE A 879 -26.54 7.17 -25.95
CA ILE A 879 -27.63 7.82 -26.67
C ILE A 879 -27.14 8.14 -28.08
N VAL A 880 -27.83 7.63 -29.09
CA VAL A 880 -27.63 8.05 -30.50
C VAL A 880 -28.71 9.06 -30.84
N ASN A 881 -28.31 10.22 -31.37
CA ASN A 881 -29.21 11.27 -31.82
C ASN A 881 -28.95 11.61 -33.29
N SER A 882 -30.00 11.74 -34.10
CA SER A 882 -29.93 11.72 -35.57
C SER A 882 -30.69 12.89 -36.20
N VAL A 883 -29.97 13.71 -36.99
CA VAL A 883 -30.54 14.85 -37.73
C VAL A 883 -30.62 14.57 -39.23
N THR A 884 -31.57 15.19 -39.92
CA THR A 884 -31.61 15.26 -41.38
C THR A 884 -31.73 16.70 -41.85
N VAL A 885 -31.07 17.04 -42.97
CA VAL A 885 -31.05 18.40 -43.53
C VAL A 885 -31.39 18.35 -45.01
N ASN A 886 -32.37 19.14 -45.44
CA ASN A 886 -32.81 19.22 -46.83
C ASN A 886 -31.65 19.63 -47.75
N GLY A 887 -31.45 18.88 -48.83
CA GLY A 887 -30.33 19.07 -49.77
C GLY A 887 -28.98 18.48 -49.32
N ILE A 888 -28.87 17.89 -48.12
CA ILE A 888 -27.66 17.22 -47.63
C ILE A 888 -27.93 15.71 -47.53
N ASP A 889 -27.03 14.89 -48.06
CA ASP A 889 -27.09 13.43 -47.97
C ASP A 889 -26.16 12.91 -46.86
N CYS A 890 -26.73 12.41 -45.77
CA CYS A 890 -26.00 11.84 -44.63
C CYS A 890 -25.17 10.59 -44.99
N ALA A 891 -25.40 9.95 -46.14
CA ALA A 891 -24.57 8.84 -46.61
C ALA A 891 -23.25 9.30 -47.29
N VAL A 892 -23.09 10.60 -47.54
CA VAL A 892 -21.88 11.15 -48.17
C VAL A 892 -20.80 11.40 -47.12
N ALA A 893 -19.66 10.74 -47.30
CA ALA A 893 -18.50 10.84 -46.41
C ALA A 893 -18.08 12.30 -46.19
N GLY A 894 -18.14 12.72 -44.93
CA GLY A 894 -17.94 14.11 -44.51
C GLY A 894 -19.15 14.66 -43.75
N ASN A 895 -20.38 14.28 -44.11
CA ASN A 895 -21.55 14.63 -43.31
C ASN A 895 -21.58 13.79 -42.02
N ASP A 896 -21.73 14.47 -40.89
CA ASP A 896 -21.94 13.86 -39.59
C ASP A 896 -23.33 14.24 -39.08
N CYS A 897 -24.26 13.29 -39.25
CA CYS A 897 -25.66 13.44 -38.90
C CYS A 897 -26.02 12.76 -37.57
N ASP A 898 -25.11 12.00 -36.97
CA ASP A 898 -25.39 11.00 -35.93
C ASP A 898 -24.42 11.11 -34.73
N GLU A 899 -24.78 11.94 -33.75
CA GLU A 899 -23.98 12.08 -32.52
C GLU A 899 -24.28 10.89 -31.57
N THR A 900 -23.22 10.26 -31.06
CA THR A 900 -23.28 9.10 -30.17
C THR A 900 -22.69 9.44 -28.81
N THR A 901 -23.53 9.99 -27.94
CA THR A 901 -23.17 10.34 -26.57
C THR A 901 -23.04 9.08 -25.71
N LEU A 902 -21.83 8.76 -25.24
CA LEU A 902 -21.61 7.66 -24.31
C LEU A 902 -22.26 7.96 -22.94
N ILE A 903 -22.85 6.91 -22.35
CA ILE A 903 -23.41 6.93 -21.00
C ILE A 903 -22.46 6.15 -20.09
N ASP A 904 -22.03 6.77 -18.99
CA ASP A 904 -21.31 6.08 -17.94
C ASP A 904 -22.30 5.26 -17.10
N VAL A 905 -22.06 3.96 -17.05
CA VAL A 905 -22.77 3.05 -16.16
C VAL A 905 -21.75 2.53 -15.16
N GLU A 906 -21.71 3.17 -13.99
CA GLU A 906 -20.84 2.82 -12.87
C GLU A 906 -21.63 2.00 -11.84
N PRO A 907 -21.60 0.66 -11.93
CA PRO A 907 -22.24 -0.22 -10.98
C PRO A 907 -21.33 -0.40 -9.76
N ALA A 908 -21.79 0.00 -8.58
CA ALA A 908 -21.02 -0.13 -7.35
C ALA A 908 -21.90 -0.62 -6.20
N VAL A 909 -21.28 -1.40 -5.30
CA VAL A 909 -21.85 -1.72 -3.99
C VAL A 909 -20.87 -1.31 -2.92
N THR A 910 -21.39 -1.00 -1.75
CA THR A 910 -20.65 -1.08 -0.50
C THR A 910 -21.23 -2.22 0.33
N SER A 911 -20.39 -2.91 1.10
CA SER A 911 -20.84 -3.92 2.05
C SER A 911 -20.11 -3.79 3.38
N THR A 912 -20.79 -4.16 4.45
CA THR A 912 -20.25 -4.15 5.82
C THR A 912 -20.72 -5.39 6.55
N LYS A 913 -19.91 -5.88 7.49
CA LYS A 913 -20.24 -6.99 8.36
C LYS A 913 -19.93 -6.63 9.80
N ALA A 914 -20.91 -6.77 10.68
CA ALA A 914 -20.79 -6.45 12.10
C ALA A 914 -21.30 -7.61 12.96
N LEU A 915 -20.65 -7.83 14.10
CA LEU A 915 -21.25 -8.51 15.24
C LEU A 915 -22.20 -7.49 15.91
N THR A 916 -23.49 -7.77 15.91
CA THR A 916 -24.53 -6.83 16.42
C THR A 916 -25.11 -7.22 17.77
N ALA A 917 -24.98 -8.49 18.18
CA ALA A 917 -25.25 -8.92 19.55
C ALA A 917 -24.44 -10.15 19.97
N VAL A 918 -24.25 -10.30 21.28
CA VAL A 918 -23.82 -11.54 21.95
C VAL A 918 -24.90 -11.90 22.98
N ASN A 919 -25.50 -13.09 22.88
CA ASN A 919 -26.63 -13.55 23.69
C ASN A 919 -27.84 -12.56 23.71
N GLY A 920 -28.00 -11.76 22.66
CA GLY A 920 -29.03 -10.72 22.56
C GLY A 920 -28.69 -9.38 23.23
N ALA A 921 -27.51 -9.23 23.83
CA ALA A 921 -26.99 -7.97 24.37
C ALA A 921 -25.95 -7.34 23.42
N THR A 922 -25.67 -6.05 23.56
CA THR A 922 -24.60 -5.36 22.82
C THR A 922 -23.24 -6.03 23.08
N PRO A 923 -22.41 -6.31 22.06
CA PRO A 923 -21.11 -6.96 22.25
C PRO A 923 -20.18 -6.15 23.17
N ALA A 924 -19.53 -6.81 24.11
CA ALA A 924 -18.61 -6.19 25.06
C ALA A 924 -17.52 -7.19 25.51
N GLY A 925 -16.31 -7.04 24.99
CA GLY A 925 -15.19 -7.95 25.28
C GLY A 925 -15.12 -9.18 24.35
N PRO A 926 -14.25 -10.15 24.66
CA PRO A 926 -14.15 -11.42 23.95
C PRO A 926 -15.36 -12.34 24.22
N VAL A 927 -15.50 -13.40 23.41
CA VAL A 927 -16.65 -14.33 23.48
C VAL A 927 -16.29 -15.71 24.04
N ALA A 928 -17.21 -16.32 24.78
CA ALA A 928 -17.02 -17.60 25.48
C ALA A 928 -17.72 -18.77 24.76
N VAL A 929 -17.30 -20.01 25.05
CA VAL A 929 -17.91 -21.21 24.48
C VAL A 929 -19.39 -21.31 24.87
N GLY A 930 -20.27 -21.46 23.88
CA GLY A 930 -21.72 -21.45 24.05
C GLY A 930 -22.40 -20.09 23.82
N ASP A 931 -21.65 -18.99 23.66
CA ASP A 931 -22.23 -17.69 23.30
C ASP A 931 -22.91 -17.74 21.93
N VAL A 932 -24.09 -17.11 21.84
CA VAL A 932 -24.84 -16.93 20.58
C VAL A 932 -24.50 -15.56 19.99
N LEU A 933 -23.71 -15.57 18.93
CA LEU A 933 -23.27 -14.39 18.19
C LEU A 933 -24.29 -14.04 17.11
N THR A 934 -24.87 -12.84 17.13
CA THR A 934 -25.71 -12.33 16.03
C THR A 934 -24.84 -11.48 15.12
N TYR A 935 -24.73 -11.88 13.85
CA TYR A 935 -24.08 -11.09 12.82
C TYR A 935 -25.12 -10.36 11.96
N THR A 936 -24.69 -9.25 11.37
CA THR A 936 -25.45 -8.51 10.36
C THR A 936 -24.50 -8.13 9.22
N VAL A 937 -24.88 -8.53 8.00
CA VAL A 937 -24.17 -8.19 6.76
C VAL A 937 -25.07 -7.26 5.96
N THR A 938 -24.70 -5.99 5.82
CA THR A 938 -25.46 -4.98 5.08
C THR A 938 -24.78 -4.71 3.74
N VAL A 939 -25.55 -4.65 2.66
CA VAL A 939 -25.11 -4.29 1.31
C VAL A 939 -25.95 -3.13 0.81
N THR A 940 -25.30 -2.11 0.24
CA THR A 940 -25.92 -0.89 -0.28
C THR A 940 -25.49 -0.70 -1.73
N ASN A 941 -26.44 -0.40 -2.63
CA ASN A 941 -26.10 0.02 -4.00
C ASN A 941 -25.57 1.47 -3.94
N SER A 942 -24.30 1.64 -4.31
CA SER A 942 -23.59 2.92 -4.32
C SER A 942 -23.19 3.38 -5.73
N GLY A 943 -23.65 2.69 -6.77
CA GLY A 943 -23.42 3.05 -8.17
C GLY A 943 -24.48 4.02 -8.71
N ASN A 944 -24.41 4.31 -10.01
CA ASN A 944 -25.37 5.19 -10.71
C ASN A 944 -26.51 4.43 -11.43
N VAL A 945 -26.53 3.09 -11.35
CA VAL A 945 -27.53 2.21 -11.97
C VAL A 945 -28.18 1.25 -10.97
N THR A 946 -29.41 0.80 -11.26
CA THR A 946 -30.13 -0.20 -10.44
C THR A 946 -29.52 -1.59 -10.60
N LEU A 947 -29.29 -2.29 -9.48
CA LEU A 947 -28.78 -3.67 -9.47
C LEU A 947 -29.96 -4.66 -9.47
N PRO A 948 -30.17 -5.50 -10.51
CA PRO A 948 -31.38 -6.33 -10.64
C PRO A 948 -31.51 -7.41 -9.56
N THR A 949 -30.41 -8.10 -9.27
CA THR A 949 -30.35 -9.17 -8.26
C THR A 949 -29.11 -8.98 -7.42
N VAL A 950 -29.29 -9.00 -6.10
CA VAL A 950 -28.19 -9.08 -5.12
C VAL A 950 -28.47 -10.26 -4.19
N THR A 951 -27.47 -11.10 -3.98
CA THR A 951 -27.51 -12.19 -3.01
C THR A 951 -26.42 -11.98 -1.97
N VAL A 952 -26.71 -12.36 -0.73
CA VAL A 952 -25.75 -12.32 0.38
C VAL A 952 -25.79 -13.68 1.07
N ALA A 953 -24.64 -14.28 1.31
CA ALA A 953 -24.50 -15.57 1.96
C ALA A 953 -23.37 -15.54 3.01
N ASP A 954 -23.50 -16.33 4.06
CA ASP A 954 -22.52 -16.53 5.13
C ASP A 954 -22.69 -17.95 5.70
N ALA A 955 -21.75 -18.82 5.35
CA ALA A 955 -21.80 -20.25 5.69
C ALA A 955 -21.51 -20.54 7.18
N ARG A 956 -21.22 -19.53 8.02
CA ARG A 956 -21.04 -19.69 9.47
C ARG A 956 -22.28 -19.29 10.28
N ILE A 957 -23.33 -18.72 9.68
CA ILE A 957 -24.51 -18.26 10.41
C ILE A 957 -25.80 -18.95 9.95
N THR A 958 -26.87 -18.82 10.74
CA THR A 958 -28.22 -19.28 10.39
C THR A 958 -29.24 -18.15 10.58
N PRO A 959 -30.08 -17.80 9.58
CA PRO A 959 -30.05 -18.28 8.18
C PRO A 959 -28.74 -17.91 7.47
N ASP A 960 -28.30 -18.78 6.56
CA ASP A 960 -27.02 -18.68 5.86
C ASP A 960 -27.05 -17.78 4.62
N SER A 961 -28.23 -17.33 4.17
CA SER A 961 -28.40 -16.68 2.88
C SER A 961 -29.68 -15.85 2.74
N ILE A 962 -29.63 -14.85 1.86
CA ILE A 962 -30.78 -14.05 1.42
C ILE A 962 -30.61 -13.60 -0.04
N THR A 963 -31.73 -13.53 -0.77
CA THR A 963 -31.84 -12.82 -2.05
C THR A 963 -32.60 -11.52 -1.82
N CYS A 964 -31.98 -10.39 -2.18
CA CYS A 964 -32.55 -9.07 -2.05
C CYS A 964 -33.57 -8.79 -3.16
N ALA A 965 -34.47 -7.82 -2.94
CA ALA A 965 -35.17 -7.16 -4.04
C ALA A 965 -34.16 -6.35 -4.89
N PRO A 966 -34.50 -5.96 -6.14
CA PRO A 966 -33.66 -5.07 -6.95
C PRO A 966 -33.33 -3.79 -6.16
N LEU A 967 -32.04 -3.44 -6.08
CA LEU A 967 -31.59 -2.27 -5.32
C LEU A 967 -31.44 -1.09 -6.26
N THR A 968 -32.28 -0.07 -6.10
CA THR A 968 -32.10 1.21 -6.80
C THR A 968 -30.94 2.00 -6.17
N VAL A 969 -30.54 3.11 -6.78
CA VAL A 969 -29.38 3.90 -6.33
C VAL A 969 -29.59 4.40 -4.89
N GLY A 970 -28.73 3.96 -3.97
CA GLY A 970 -28.83 4.25 -2.53
C GLY A 970 -29.61 3.23 -1.69
N ASP A 971 -30.33 2.27 -2.29
CA ASP A 971 -31.06 1.25 -1.54
C ASP A 971 -30.12 0.26 -0.84
N SER A 972 -30.61 -0.34 0.25
CA SER A 972 -29.85 -1.28 1.09
C SER A 972 -30.63 -2.54 1.45
N CYS A 973 -29.90 -3.64 1.60
CA CYS A 973 -30.39 -4.97 1.97
C CYS A 973 -29.49 -5.55 3.08
N ALA A 974 -30.02 -6.42 3.95
CA ALA A 974 -29.22 -7.03 5.01
C ALA A 974 -29.55 -8.51 5.26
N LEU A 975 -28.51 -9.32 5.45
CA LEU A 975 -28.59 -10.66 6.03
C LEU A 975 -28.36 -10.55 7.54
N VAL A 976 -29.23 -11.18 8.34
CA VAL A 976 -29.08 -11.28 9.80
C VAL A 976 -29.21 -12.75 10.19
N GLY A 977 -28.24 -13.28 10.92
CA GLY A 977 -28.20 -14.67 11.35
C GLY A 977 -27.25 -14.89 12.51
N THR A 978 -27.36 -16.05 13.16
CA THR A 978 -26.61 -16.38 14.37
C THR A 978 -25.60 -17.51 14.20
N TYR A 979 -24.50 -17.44 14.96
CA TYR A 979 -23.54 -18.51 15.18
C TYR A 979 -23.47 -18.84 16.69
N THR A 980 -23.03 -20.05 17.05
CA THR A 980 -22.78 -20.41 18.45
C THR A 980 -21.32 -20.81 18.61
N VAL A 981 -20.61 -20.15 19.52
CA VAL A 981 -19.18 -20.37 19.76
C VAL A 981 -18.94 -21.80 20.24
N THR A 982 -17.99 -22.49 19.60
CA THR A 982 -17.63 -23.88 19.91
C THR A 982 -16.30 -23.96 20.64
N GLN A 983 -15.98 -25.13 21.23
CA GLN A 983 -14.65 -25.35 21.83
C GLN A 983 -13.52 -25.19 20.81
N ALA A 984 -13.76 -25.53 19.54
CA ALA A 984 -12.74 -25.39 18.48
C ALA A 984 -12.43 -23.92 18.17
N ASP A 985 -13.36 -22.99 18.42
CA ASP A 985 -13.11 -21.56 18.30
C ASP A 985 -12.26 -21.04 19.47
N ALA A 986 -12.57 -21.47 20.70
CA ALA A 986 -11.78 -21.13 21.89
C ALA A 986 -10.35 -21.71 21.85
N ASP A 987 -10.21 -22.93 21.31
CA ASP A 987 -8.91 -23.56 21.07
C ASP A 987 -8.13 -22.84 19.93
N ALA A 988 -8.81 -22.13 19.02
CA ALA A 988 -8.20 -21.31 17.96
C ALA A 988 -7.90 -19.86 18.40
N GLY A 989 -8.58 -19.34 19.42
CA GLY A 989 -8.39 -17.99 19.97
C GLY A 989 -9.17 -16.86 19.26
N SER A 990 -9.68 -17.10 18.05
CA SER A 990 -10.53 -16.14 17.34
C SER A 990 -11.48 -16.79 16.32
N ILE A 991 -12.55 -16.07 16.01
CA ILE A 991 -13.59 -16.44 15.04
C ILE A 991 -13.53 -15.46 13.87
N THR A 992 -12.77 -15.80 12.83
CA THR A 992 -12.88 -15.13 11.53
C THR A 992 -14.20 -15.54 10.87
N ASN A 993 -15.11 -14.60 10.63
CA ASN A 993 -16.37 -14.85 9.93
C ASN A 993 -16.49 -14.01 8.66
N THR A 994 -16.35 -14.65 7.49
CA THR A 994 -16.43 -14.03 6.15
C THR A 994 -17.75 -14.32 5.46
N ALA A 995 -18.48 -13.28 5.05
CA ALA A 995 -19.66 -13.42 4.19
C ALA A 995 -19.25 -13.32 2.71
N THR A 996 -20.19 -13.55 1.79
CA THR A 996 -20.02 -13.36 0.35
C THR A 996 -21.26 -12.67 -0.21
N VAL A 997 -21.05 -11.59 -0.95
CA VAL A 997 -22.04 -10.86 -1.75
C VAL A 997 -21.89 -11.30 -3.20
N THR A 998 -22.99 -11.46 -3.92
CA THR A 998 -22.96 -11.78 -5.35
C THR A 998 -24.08 -11.08 -6.10
N THR A 999 -23.70 -10.41 -7.19
CA THR A 999 -24.57 -9.76 -8.17
C THR A 999 -24.49 -10.56 -9.47
N PRO A 1000 -25.38 -11.56 -9.70
CA PRO A 1000 -25.21 -12.51 -10.79
C PRO A 1000 -25.58 -11.93 -12.17
N ASP A 1001 -26.45 -10.92 -12.22
CA ASP A 1001 -26.91 -10.29 -13.47
C ASP A 1001 -25.99 -9.14 -13.89
N THR A 1002 -26.01 -8.81 -15.19
CA THR A 1002 -25.30 -7.63 -15.70
C THR A 1002 -26.03 -6.35 -15.28
N PRO A 1003 -25.33 -5.33 -14.71
CA PRO A 1003 -23.88 -5.28 -14.45
C PRO A 1003 -23.44 -6.02 -13.17
N GLN A 1004 -22.36 -6.80 -13.29
CA GLN A 1004 -21.80 -7.59 -12.18
C GLN A 1004 -20.73 -6.79 -11.42
N VAL A 1005 -21.04 -6.33 -10.20
CA VAL A 1005 -20.04 -5.72 -9.28
C VAL A 1005 -19.32 -6.79 -8.48
N CYS A 1006 -20.06 -7.78 -8.00
CA CYS A 1006 -19.57 -8.96 -7.30
C CYS A 1006 -19.95 -10.21 -8.11
N PRO A 1007 -19.19 -10.57 -9.16
CA PRO A 1007 -19.38 -11.82 -9.87
C PRO A 1007 -19.14 -13.02 -8.94
N ALA A 1008 -19.75 -14.16 -9.26
CA ALA A 1008 -19.65 -15.37 -8.44
C ALA A 1008 -18.18 -15.82 -8.29
N GLY A 1009 -17.71 -15.94 -7.04
CA GLY A 1009 -16.31 -16.26 -6.73
C GLY A 1009 -15.38 -15.05 -6.63
N SER A 1010 -15.88 -13.82 -6.68
CA SER A 1010 -15.09 -12.60 -6.41
C SER A 1010 -14.50 -12.63 -4.99
N THR A 1011 -13.19 -12.37 -4.89
CA THR A 1011 -12.44 -12.25 -3.63
C THR A 1011 -12.19 -10.80 -3.21
N ALA A 1012 -12.82 -9.81 -3.87
CA ALA A 1012 -12.69 -8.42 -3.48
C ALA A 1012 -13.31 -8.19 -2.09
N ALA A 1013 -12.70 -7.36 -1.24
CA ALA A 1013 -13.16 -7.16 0.14
C ALA A 1013 -14.61 -6.67 0.25
N VAL A 1014 -15.07 -5.87 -0.73
CA VAL A 1014 -16.46 -5.41 -0.82
C VAL A 1014 -17.46 -6.51 -1.24
N CYS A 1015 -16.96 -7.60 -1.81
CA CYS A 1015 -17.70 -8.81 -2.13
C CYS A 1015 -17.56 -9.90 -1.06
N GLN A 1016 -16.52 -9.83 -0.21
CA GLN A 1016 -16.31 -10.76 0.90
C GLN A 1016 -16.06 -10.02 2.23
N PRO A 1017 -17.07 -9.30 2.77
CA PRO A 1017 -16.90 -8.60 4.03
C PRO A 1017 -16.71 -9.60 5.17
N SER A 1018 -15.62 -9.40 5.91
CA SER A 1018 -15.18 -10.28 7.00
C SER A 1018 -14.98 -9.51 8.30
N ILE A 1019 -15.13 -10.22 9.41
CA ILE A 1019 -14.87 -9.71 10.76
C ILE A 1019 -14.22 -10.81 11.59
N GLU A 1020 -13.24 -10.45 12.41
CA GLU A 1020 -12.60 -11.36 13.36
C GLU A 1020 -13.01 -10.99 14.79
N ILE A 1021 -13.52 -11.97 15.54
CA ILE A 1021 -13.95 -11.80 16.94
C ILE A 1021 -13.03 -12.63 17.83
N PRO A 1022 -12.31 -12.04 18.80
CA PRO A 1022 -11.49 -12.80 19.74
C PRO A 1022 -12.37 -13.62 20.70
N THR A 1023 -11.97 -14.86 20.99
CA THR A 1023 -12.55 -15.63 22.08
C THR A 1023 -11.91 -15.24 23.42
N GLU A 1024 -12.41 -15.77 24.53
CA GLU A 1024 -11.70 -15.71 25.82
C GLU A 1024 -10.23 -16.14 25.67
N THR A 1025 -9.34 -15.48 26.41
CA THR A 1025 -7.90 -15.76 26.42
C THR A 1025 -7.65 -17.23 26.81
N PRO A 1026 -6.84 -17.98 26.05
CA PRO A 1026 -6.44 -19.33 26.43
C PRO A 1026 -5.76 -19.39 27.80
N ASP A 1027 -6.35 -20.16 28.71
CA ASP A 1027 -5.86 -20.43 30.07
C ASP A 1027 -5.70 -21.94 30.28
N PRO A 1028 -4.62 -22.56 29.76
CA PRO A 1028 -4.40 -24.00 29.82
C PRO A 1028 -3.87 -24.43 31.19
N SER A 1029 -4.69 -25.14 31.97
CA SER A 1029 -4.38 -25.54 33.34
C SER A 1029 -4.61 -27.04 33.57
N LEU A 1030 -3.68 -27.70 34.26
CA LEU A 1030 -3.82 -29.08 34.74
C LEU A 1030 -3.77 -29.12 36.27
N THR A 1031 -4.54 -30.03 36.85
CA THR A 1031 -4.28 -30.58 38.19
C THR A 1031 -3.98 -32.06 38.11
N VAL A 1032 -3.18 -32.56 39.06
CA VAL A 1032 -3.02 -33.98 39.34
C VAL A 1032 -3.43 -34.24 40.78
N VAL A 1033 -4.03 -35.38 41.05
CA VAL A 1033 -4.17 -35.95 42.39
C VAL A 1033 -3.51 -37.33 42.37
N LYS A 1034 -2.45 -37.48 43.15
CA LYS A 1034 -1.73 -38.72 43.38
C LYS A 1034 -2.48 -39.56 44.42
N THR A 1035 -2.33 -40.88 44.38
CA THR A 1035 -2.77 -41.76 45.46
C THR A 1035 -1.88 -42.99 45.52
N ALA A 1036 -1.38 -43.32 46.70
CA ALA A 1036 -0.64 -44.55 46.95
C ALA A 1036 -1.56 -45.74 47.29
N GLY A 1037 -1.25 -46.91 46.72
CA GLY A 1037 -1.77 -48.20 47.19
C GLY A 1037 -0.97 -48.76 48.36
N THR A 1038 -1.54 -49.72 49.09
CA THR A 1038 -0.82 -50.43 50.17
C THR A 1038 0.42 -51.14 49.62
N PRO A 1039 1.62 -51.00 50.26
CA PRO A 1039 2.80 -51.77 49.89
C PRO A 1039 2.56 -53.28 49.87
N SER A 1040 3.18 -53.99 48.93
CA SER A 1040 3.14 -55.47 48.90
C SER A 1040 3.97 -56.14 50.01
N GLY A 1041 4.78 -55.36 50.73
CA GLY A 1041 5.57 -55.77 51.89
C GLY A 1041 6.43 -54.61 52.43
N ASN A 1042 6.97 -54.78 53.63
CA ASN A 1042 7.86 -53.82 54.30
C ASN A 1042 9.35 -54.20 54.13
N THR A 1043 9.77 -54.65 52.95
CA THR A 1043 11.17 -55.05 52.67
C THR A 1043 11.61 -54.56 51.29
N ALA A 1044 12.91 -54.33 51.10
CA ALA A 1044 13.46 -54.00 49.79
C ALA A 1044 13.05 -55.04 48.72
N GLY A 1045 12.67 -54.58 47.53
CA GLY A 1045 12.07 -55.40 46.47
C GLY A 1045 10.56 -55.61 46.59
N SER A 1046 9.91 -55.09 47.63
CA SER A 1046 8.45 -54.90 47.65
C SER A 1046 8.04 -53.73 46.75
N THR A 1047 6.76 -53.58 46.45
CA THR A 1047 6.26 -52.60 45.47
C THR A 1047 5.08 -51.81 45.98
N ILE A 1048 5.00 -50.53 45.58
CA ILE A 1048 3.85 -49.64 45.75
C ILE A 1048 3.25 -49.37 44.37
N ALA A 1049 1.93 -49.45 44.26
CA ALA A 1049 1.20 -49.03 43.06
C ALA A 1049 0.67 -47.61 43.26
N TYR A 1050 0.84 -46.74 42.26
CA TYR A 1050 0.35 -45.36 42.28
C TYR A 1050 -0.71 -45.12 41.20
N SER A 1051 -1.71 -44.33 41.54
CA SER A 1051 -2.69 -43.80 40.59
C SER A 1051 -2.66 -42.27 40.56
N PHE A 1052 -2.84 -41.68 39.38
CA PHE A 1052 -2.76 -40.24 39.15
C PHE A 1052 -4.02 -39.78 38.41
N LEU A 1053 -4.92 -39.09 39.10
CA LEU A 1053 -6.11 -38.47 38.50
C LEU A 1053 -5.71 -37.10 37.94
N VAL A 1054 -5.52 -37.00 36.62
CA VAL A 1054 -5.21 -35.74 35.94
C VAL A 1054 -6.52 -35.11 35.44
N THR A 1055 -6.71 -33.81 35.69
CA THR A 1055 -7.89 -33.05 35.24
C THR A 1055 -7.46 -31.79 34.49
N ASN A 1056 -8.11 -31.50 33.36
CA ASN A 1056 -8.00 -30.20 32.70
C ASN A 1056 -8.90 -29.19 33.41
N THR A 1057 -8.29 -28.25 34.12
CA THR A 1057 -8.94 -27.15 34.84
C THR A 1057 -8.93 -25.84 34.06
N GLY A 1058 -8.40 -25.84 32.84
CA GLY A 1058 -8.37 -24.69 31.92
C GLY A 1058 -9.60 -24.56 31.02
N ASN A 1059 -9.63 -23.51 30.18
CA ASN A 1059 -10.71 -23.23 29.22
C ASN A 1059 -10.43 -23.74 27.78
N VAL A 1060 -9.26 -24.34 27.53
CA VAL A 1060 -8.85 -24.90 26.23
C VAL A 1060 -8.52 -26.38 26.30
N THR A 1061 -8.65 -27.10 25.19
CA THR A 1061 -8.33 -28.53 25.08
C THR A 1061 -6.82 -28.78 25.25
N ILE A 1062 -6.46 -29.72 26.13
CA ILE A 1062 -5.07 -30.13 26.35
C ILE A 1062 -4.86 -31.52 25.73
N THR A 1063 -3.73 -31.72 25.04
CA THR A 1063 -3.35 -32.96 24.35
C THR A 1063 -2.07 -33.54 24.96
N ASN A 1064 -1.65 -34.74 24.53
CA ASN A 1064 -0.42 -35.41 24.97
C ASN A 1064 -0.25 -35.51 26.51
N VAL A 1065 -1.34 -35.68 27.25
CA VAL A 1065 -1.31 -35.73 28.72
C VAL A 1065 -0.47 -36.91 29.22
N ALA A 1066 0.51 -36.63 30.08
CA ALA A 1066 1.44 -37.60 30.67
C ALA A 1066 1.81 -37.23 32.11
N ILE A 1067 2.31 -38.21 32.89
CA ILE A 1067 2.86 -37.99 34.24
C ILE A 1067 4.37 -37.91 34.17
N ASP A 1068 4.95 -36.98 34.93
CA ASP A 1068 6.37 -36.92 35.26
C ASP A 1068 6.55 -37.23 36.76
N ASP A 1069 7.12 -38.40 37.04
CA ASP A 1069 7.40 -38.96 38.36
C ASP A 1069 8.72 -39.73 38.25
N ALA A 1070 9.72 -39.33 39.04
CA ALA A 1070 11.08 -39.84 38.93
C ALA A 1070 11.35 -41.12 39.73
N GLN A 1071 10.38 -41.60 40.52
CA GLN A 1071 10.52 -42.80 41.36
C GLN A 1071 9.82 -44.03 40.78
N LEU A 1072 8.97 -43.87 39.76
CA LEU A 1072 8.32 -45.01 39.10
C LEU A 1072 9.33 -45.89 38.36
N ASP A 1073 9.10 -47.21 38.39
CA ASP A 1073 9.89 -48.22 37.65
C ASP A 1073 9.81 -48.03 36.12
N ALA A 1074 8.75 -47.36 35.65
CA ALA A 1074 8.48 -47.02 34.26
C ALA A 1074 7.49 -45.85 34.15
N VAL A 1075 7.46 -45.17 32.98
CA VAL A 1075 6.52 -44.08 32.68
C VAL A 1075 5.06 -44.51 32.89
N ALA A 1076 4.28 -43.69 33.59
CA ALA A 1076 2.89 -44.01 33.92
C ALA A 1076 2.00 -44.14 32.67
N VAL A 1077 1.07 -45.09 32.70
CA VAL A 1077 0.16 -45.38 31.58
C VAL A 1077 -1.13 -44.57 31.73
N CYS A 1078 -1.34 -43.59 30.85
CA CYS A 1078 -2.57 -42.80 30.75
C CYS A 1078 -3.51 -43.37 29.66
N PRO A 1079 -4.77 -43.73 29.96
CA PRO A 1079 -5.70 -44.34 28.99
C PRO A 1079 -6.32 -43.32 28.02
N VAL A 1080 -6.38 -42.05 28.42
CA VAL A 1080 -6.79 -40.91 27.59
C VAL A 1080 -5.72 -39.82 27.74
N THR A 1081 -5.24 -39.30 26.62
CA THR A 1081 -4.18 -38.28 26.56
C THR A 1081 -4.66 -36.92 26.01
N THR A 1082 -5.94 -36.79 25.66
CA THR A 1082 -6.57 -35.53 25.25
C THR A 1082 -7.77 -35.22 26.15
N LEU A 1083 -7.74 -34.07 26.81
CA LEU A 1083 -8.75 -33.61 27.76
C LEU A 1083 -9.32 -32.26 27.31
N ALA A 1084 -10.61 -32.22 26.99
CA ALA A 1084 -11.37 -30.97 26.90
C ALA A 1084 -11.48 -30.31 28.29
N PRO A 1085 -11.84 -29.02 28.38
CA PRO A 1085 -12.12 -28.35 29.66
C PRO A 1085 -13.02 -29.15 30.60
N GLY A 1086 -12.59 -29.32 31.85
CA GLY A 1086 -13.30 -30.10 32.87
C GLY A 1086 -13.22 -31.63 32.72
N ALA A 1087 -12.58 -32.17 31.67
CA ALA A 1087 -12.36 -33.60 31.51
C ALA A 1087 -11.17 -34.11 32.33
N SER A 1088 -11.18 -35.39 32.69
CA SER A 1088 -10.12 -36.04 33.46
C SER A 1088 -9.77 -37.46 32.95
N THR A 1089 -8.60 -37.94 33.36
CA THR A 1089 -8.03 -39.26 33.03
C THR A 1089 -7.31 -39.81 34.27
N THR A 1090 -7.27 -41.12 34.44
CA THR A 1090 -6.53 -41.76 35.54
C THR A 1090 -5.37 -42.57 34.99
N CYS A 1091 -4.15 -42.08 35.21
CA CYS A 1091 -2.93 -42.78 34.84
C CYS A 1091 -2.46 -43.69 35.99
N THR A 1092 -1.64 -44.70 35.72
CA THR A 1092 -1.13 -45.64 36.74
C THR A 1092 0.34 -45.98 36.55
N GLY A 1093 1.04 -46.28 37.65
CA GLY A 1093 2.45 -46.68 37.67
C GLY A 1093 2.80 -47.52 38.92
N THR A 1094 4.04 -48.01 39.00
CA THR A 1094 4.58 -48.73 40.16
C THR A 1094 5.94 -48.18 40.55
N HIS A 1095 6.31 -48.36 41.82
CA HIS A 1095 7.63 -48.10 42.37
C HIS A 1095 8.09 -49.31 43.19
N THR A 1096 9.35 -49.72 43.03
CA THR A 1096 9.98 -50.80 43.80
C THR A 1096 10.80 -50.25 44.97
N ILE A 1097 10.36 -50.55 46.19
CA ILE A 1097 10.94 -50.11 47.46
C ILE A 1097 12.41 -50.57 47.56
N THR A 1098 13.31 -49.64 47.88
CA THR A 1098 14.73 -49.89 48.16
C THR A 1098 15.01 -50.09 49.64
N GLN A 1099 16.21 -50.56 49.99
CA GLN A 1099 16.61 -50.68 51.40
C GLN A 1099 16.75 -49.30 52.08
N ALA A 1100 17.02 -48.24 51.33
CA ALA A 1100 17.17 -46.90 51.90
C ALA A 1100 15.84 -46.34 52.41
N GLU A 1101 14.73 -46.58 51.70
CA GLU A 1101 13.38 -46.21 52.17
C GLU A 1101 12.93 -47.07 53.36
N VAL A 1102 13.24 -48.38 53.37
CA VAL A 1102 12.96 -49.25 54.54
C VAL A 1102 13.77 -48.81 55.76
N ASP A 1103 15.03 -48.40 55.58
CA ASP A 1103 15.88 -47.88 56.66
C ASP A 1103 15.43 -46.48 57.12
N ALA A 1104 14.86 -45.65 56.23
CA ALA A 1104 14.21 -44.39 56.61
C ALA A 1104 12.87 -44.61 57.35
N GLY A 1105 12.12 -45.65 56.96
CA GLY A 1105 10.77 -45.95 57.46
C GLY A 1105 9.64 -45.34 56.64
N GLU A 1106 9.91 -44.79 55.45
CA GLU A 1106 8.96 -44.05 54.62
C GLU A 1106 9.37 -44.04 53.13
N VAL A 1107 8.39 -43.92 52.24
CA VAL A 1107 8.57 -43.64 50.80
C VAL A 1107 7.82 -42.36 50.46
N LEU A 1108 8.54 -41.23 50.39
CA LEU A 1108 8.02 -39.95 49.93
C LEU A 1108 8.17 -39.84 48.41
N ASN A 1109 7.06 -39.81 47.67
CA ASN A 1109 7.06 -39.78 46.21
C ASN A 1109 6.27 -38.58 45.63
N THR A 1110 6.95 -37.72 44.86
CA THR A 1110 6.41 -36.50 44.21
C THR A 1110 6.14 -36.72 42.71
N ALA A 1111 5.03 -36.21 42.16
CA ALA A 1111 4.74 -36.24 40.71
C ALA A 1111 4.08 -34.97 40.18
N THR A 1112 4.21 -34.69 38.88
CA THR A 1112 3.42 -33.69 38.14
C THR A 1112 2.72 -34.33 36.94
N ALA A 1113 1.70 -33.66 36.40
CA ALA A 1113 1.13 -33.97 35.09
C ALA A 1113 1.47 -32.88 34.07
N THR A 1114 1.79 -33.27 32.84
CA THR A 1114 2.13 -32.38 31.72
C THR A 1114 1.15 -32.57 30.55
N GLY A 1115 1.05 -31.59 29.66
CA GLY A 1115 0.31 -31.70 28.40
C GLY A 1115 0.58 -30.55 27.43
N THR A 1116 0.27 -30.76 26.14
CA THR A 1116 0.43 -29.78 25.05
C THR A 1116 -0.87 -28.97 24.84
N THR A 1117 -0.73 -27.66 24.74
CA THR A 1117 -1.83 -26.69 24.53
C THR A 1117 -2.12 -26.50 23.03
N PRO A 1118 -3.27 -25.91 22.63
CA PRO A 1118 -3.60 -25.76 21.20
C PRO A 1118 -2.59 -24.89 20.44
N GLY A 1119 -2.00 -23.89 21.12
CA GLY A 1119 -0.90 -23.06 20.60
C GLY A 1119 0.47 -23.74 20.54
N GLY A 1120 0.56 -25.06 20.76
CA GLY A 1120 1.80 -25.84 20.71
C GLY A 1120 2.72 -25.69 21.93
N GLY A 1121 2.34 -24.89 22.92
CA GLY A 1121 3.06 -24.79 24.20
C GLY A 1121 2.80 -25.99 25.12
N THR A 1122 3.49 -26.04 26.25
CA THR A 1122 3.24 -27.03 27.32
C THR A 1122 2.62 -26.37 28.54
N THR A 1123 1.74 -27.09 29.23
CA THR A 1123 1.27 -26.76 30.57
C THR A 1123 1.55 -27.93 31.52
N THR A 1124 1.79 -27.61 32.79
CA THR A 1124 2.21 -28.56 33.84
C THR A 1124 1.42 -28.26 35.11
N SER A 1125 0.94 -29.30 35.79
CA SER A 1125 0.27 -29.15 37.08
C SER A 1125 1.24 -28.70 38.18
N PRO A 1126 0.73 -28.19 39.32
CA PRO A 1126 1.47 -28.27 40.58
C PRO A 1126 1.93 -29.71 40.85
N PRO A 1127 3.05 -29.90 41.57
CA PRO A 1127 3.41 -31.22 42.09
C PRO A 1127 2.42 -31.68 43.16
N ASP A 1128 2.23 -32.99 43.25
CA ASP A 1128 1.49 -33.65 44.33
C ASP A 1128 2.33 -34.79 44.91
N GLU A 1129 2.25 -34.97 46.23
CA GLU A 1129 3.20 -35.76 47.02
C GLU A 1129 2.45 -36.78 47.88
N GLU A 1130 2.93 -38.02 47.88
CA GLU A 1130 2.40 -39.10 48.71
C GLU A 1130 3.52 -39.70 49.57
N ASP A 1131 3.23 -39.86 50.86
CA ASP A 1131 4.14 -40.39 51.88
C ASP A 1131 3.63 -41.73 52.39
N VAL A 1132 4.39 -42.80 52.13
CA VAL A 1132 4.01 -44.17 52.47
C VAL A 1132 4.93 -44.73 53.56
N THR A 1133 4.50 -44.59 54.82
CA THR A 1133 5.18 -45.16 55.99
C THR A 1133 5.36 -46.68 55.88
N LEU A 1134 6.57 -47.16 56.17
CA LEU A 1134 6.94 -48.58 56.18
C LEU A 1134 7.17 -49.07 57.61
N GLU A 1135 6.68 -50.27 57.94
CA GLU A 1135 6.84 -50.84 59.28
C GLU A 1135 8.27 -51.34 59.50
N THR A 1136 9.01 -50.77 60.45
CA THR A 1136 10.38 -51.18 60.79
C THR A 1136 10.40 -52.20 61.95
N THR A 1137 11.12 -53.31 61.75
CA THR A 1137 11.17 -54.48 62.65
C THR A 1137 12.62 -54.88 62.98
N PRO A 1138 13.42 -54.01 63.63
CA PRO A 1138 14.84 -54.27 63.94
C PRO A 1138 15.03 -55.45 64.91
N SER A 1139 15.67 -56.52 64.46
CA SER A 1139 15.84 -57.77 65.22
C SER A 1139 17.24 -58.35 65.05
N LEU A 1140 17.85 -58.77 66.15
CA LEU A 1140 19.10 -59.54 66.17
C LEU A 1140 18.87 -60.93 66.77
N THR A 1141 19.60 -61.91 66.26
CA THR A 1141 19.88 -63.18 66.95
C THR A 1141 21.39 -63.31 67.17
N VAL A 1142 21.77 -63.99 68.24
CA VAL A 1142 23.14 -64.44 68.48
C VAL A 1142 23.11 -65.96 68.65
N VAL A 1143 24.13 -66.64 68.13
CA VAL A 1143 24.43 -68.03 68.46
C VAL A 1143 25.84 -68.08 69.03
N LYS A 1144 25.96 -68.54 70.26
CA LYS A 1144 27.19 -68.73 71.03
C LYS A 1144 27.75 -70.13 70.76
N THR A 1145 29.07 -70.28 70.84
CA THR A 1145 29.72 -71.60 70.84
C THR A 1145 31.05 -71.51 71.55
N ALA A 1146 31.34 -72.47 72.42
CA ALA A 1146 32.64 -72.63 73.06
C ALA A 1146 33.61 -73.45 72.19
N GLY A 1147 34.85 -73.00 72.12
CA GLY A 1147 35.99 -73.85 71.75
C GLY A 1147 36.41 -74.74 72.93
N THR A 1148 37.18 -75.79 72.65
CA THR A 1148 37.75 -76.67 73.68
C THR A 1148 38.60 -75.85 74.68
N PRO A 1149 38.42 -76.01 76.00
CA PRO A 1149 39.28 -75.41 76.99
C PRO A 1149 40.76 -75.76 76.76
N SER A 1150 41.66 -74.80 76.98
CA SER A 1150 43.11 -75.05 76.93
C SER A 1150 43.64 -75.83 78.15
N GLY A 1151 42.78 -76.06 79.16
CA GLY A 1151 43.03 -76.88 80.34
C GLY A 1151 41.87 -76.78 81.34
N ASN A 1152 41.83 -77.69 82.32
CA ASN A 1152 40.76 -77.76 83.34
C ASN A 1152 41.23 -77.20 84.70
N THR A 1153 42.09 -76.18 84.68
CA THR A 1153 42.67 -75.54 85.87
C THR A 1153 42.57 -74.03 85.78
N ALA A 1154 42.45 -73.35 86.92
CA ALA A 1154 42.38 -71.89 86.96
C ALA A 1154 43.55 -71.22 86.20
N GLY A 1155 43.23 -70.22 85.39
CA GLY A 1155 44.18 -69.59 84.46
C GLY A 1155 44.28 -70.26 83.08
N SER A 1156 43.53 -71.34 82.82
CA SER A 1156 43.27 -71.83 81.46
C SER A 1156 42.20 -70.98 80.78
N THR A 1157 42.17 -70.94 79.45
CA THR A 1157 41.20 -70.14 78.69
C THR A 1157 40.25 -70.98 77.83
N ILE A 1158 39.04 -70.45 77.64
CA ILE A 1158 38.04 -70.86 76.65
C ILE A 1158 37.93 -69.75 75.62
N ALA A 1159 37.93 -70.10 74.33
CA ALA A 1159 37.63 -69.17 73.24
C ALA A 1159 36.14 -69.28 72.88
N TYR A 1160 35.45 -68.16 72.73
CA TYR A 1160 34.03 -68.11 72.34
C TYR A 1160 33.88 -67.46 70.96
N SER A 1161 32.97 -68.01 70.15
CA SER A 1161 32.51 -67.41 68.90
C SER A 1161 31.02 -67.08 68.98
N PHE A 1162 30.65 -65.91 68.46
CA PHE A 1162 29.29 -65.37 68.49
C PHE A 1162 28.84 -65.05 67.06
N LEU A 1163 27.99 -65.90 66.48
CA LEU A 1163 27.37 -65.62 65.18
C LEU A 1163 26.16 -64.70 65.39
N VAL A 1164 26.33 -63.41 65.12
CA VAL A 1164 25.25 -62.42 65.17
C VAL A 1164 24.61 -62.33 63.79
N THR A 1165 23.28 -62.43 63.72
CA THR A 1165 22.51 -62.31 62.47
C THR A 1165 21.43 -61.25 62.61
N ASN A 1166 21.31 -60.36 61.62
CA ASN A 1166 20.19 -59.44 61.50
C ASN A 1166 18.97 -60.20 60.94
N THR A 1167 17.97 -60.40 61.80
CA THR A 1167 16.70 -61.07 61.48
C THR A 1167 15.55 -60.08 61.25
N GLY A 1168 15.84 -58.77 61.26
CA GLY A 1168 14.89 -57.70 60.96
C GLY A 1168 14.92 -57.24 59.49
N ASN A 1169 14.09 -56.25 59.17
CA ASN A 1169 14.00 -55.65 57.82
C ASN A 1169 14.80 -54.36 57.62
N VAL A 1170 15.42 -53.80 58.68
CA VAL A 1170 16.28 -52.60 58.61
C VAL A 1170 17.74 -52.93 58.82
N THR A 1171 18.64 -52.12 58.27
CA THR A 1171 20.09 -52.19 58.52
C THR A 1171 20.42 -51.85 59.97
N ILE A 1172 21.19 -52.70 60.65
CA ILE A 1172 21.59 -52.50 62.05
C ILE A 1172 23.10 -52.22 62.10
N ALA A 1173 23.49 -51.08 62.66
CA ALA A 1173 24.88 -50.63 62.81
C ALA A 1173 25.42 -50.92 64.23
N ASN A 1174 26.71 -50.64 64.44
CA ASN A 1174 27.40 -50.73 65.73
C ASN A 1174 27.22 -52.09 66.47
N ILE A 1175 27.23 -53.21 65.73
CA ILE A 1175 27.09 -54.55 66.33
C ILE A 1175 28.18 -54.80 67.38
N ALA A 1176 27.76 -55.16 68.59
CA ALA A 1176 28.64 -55.52 69.71
C ALA A 1176 28.05 -56.68 70.53
N ILE A 1177 28.91 -57.46 71.19
CA ILE A 1177 28.50 -58.50 72.15
C ILE A 1177 28.56 -57.93 73.57
N ASP A 1178 27.51 -58.17 74.35
CA ASP A 1178 27.49 -57.98 75.80
C ASP A 1178 27.55 -59.36 76.47
N ASP A 1179 28.69 -59.67 77.07
CA ASP A 1179 29.04 -60.92 77.76
C ASP A 1179 29.92 -60.52 78.95
N ALA A 1180 29.45 -60.84 80.16
CA ALA A 1180 30.07 -60.37 81.41
C ALA A 1180 31.27 -61.23 81.87
N GLN A 1181 31.59 -62.32 81.17
CA GLN A 1181 32.67 -63.25 81.54
C GLN A 1181 33.90 -63.15 80.65
N LEU A 1182 33.82 -62.48 79.49
CA LEU A 1182 34.97 -62.31 78.61
C LEU A 1182 36.07 -61.44 79.25
N ASP A 1183 37.33 -61.82 79.01
CA ASP A 1183 38.52 -61.09 79.45
C ASP A 1183 38.62 -59.68 78.82
N ALA A 1184 37.97 -59.50 77.66
CA ALA A 1184 37.88 -58.26 76.89
C ALA A 1184 36.64 -58.29 75.97
N VAL A 1185 36.19 -57.11 75.54
CA VAL A 1185 35.06 -56.95 74.59
C VAL A 1185 35.31 -57.74 73.30
N ALA A 1186 34.32 -58.51 72.86
CA ALA A 1186 34.43 -59.34 71.66
C ALA A 1186 34.69 -58.52 70.39
N VAL A 1187 35.54 -59.04 69.49
CA VAL A 1187 35.92 -58.38 68.25
C VAL A 1187 34.99 -58.83 67.12
N CYS A 1188 34.17 -57.92 66.60
CA CYS A 1188 33.32 -58.14 65.44
C CYS A 1188 34.00 -57.62 64.16
N PRO A 1189 34.23 -58.45 63.10
CA PRO A 1189 34.92 -58.03 61.88
C PRO A 1189 34.05 -57.16 60.96
N VAL A 1190 32.72 -57.29 61.06
CA VAL A 1190 31.73 -56.41 60.45
C VAL A 1190 30.80 -55.94 61.56
N THR A 1191 30.59 -54.62 61.64
CA THR A 1191 29.76 -53.95 62.67
C THR A 1191 28.47 -53.36 62.12
N THR A 1192 28.19 -53.49 60.83
CA THR A 1192 26.91 -53.07 60.21
C THR A 1192 26.35 -54.21 59.37
N LEU A 1193 25.12 -54.63 59.66
CA LEU A 1193 24.42 -55.75 59.02
C LEU A 1193 23.15 -55.27 58.33
N ALA A 1194 23.10 -55.42 57.01
CA ALA A 1194 21.84 -55.37 56.27
C ALA A 1194 20.91 -56.54 56.67
N PRO A 1195 19.60 -56.48 56.35
CA PRO A 1195 18.66 -57.58 56.58
C PRO A 1195 19.17 -58.94 56.10
N GLY A 1196 19.08 -59.96 56.95
CA GLY A 1196 19.57 -61.32 56.65
C GLY A 1196 21.10 -61.50 56.66
N ALA A 1197 21.89 -60.43 56.82
CA ALA A 1197 23.34 -60.51 56.94
C ALA A 1197 23.77 -60.96 58.34
N SER A 1198 24.97 -61.55 58.44
CA SER A 1198 25.56 -61.99 59.70
C SER A 1198 27.06 -61.68 59.81
N THR A 1199 27.56 -61.67 61.04
CA THR A 1199 28.97 -61.46 61.41
C THR A 1199 29.34 -62.43 62.53
N THR A 1200 30.57 -62.91 62.55
CA THR A 1200 31.07 -63.78 63.65
C THR A 1200 32.06 -63.00 64.49
N CYS A 1201 31.64 -62.60 65.69
CA CYS A 1201 32.50 -61.96 66.67
C CYS A 1201 33.23 -63.01 67.52
N THR A 1202 34.40 -62.68 68.07
CA THR A 1202 35.17 -63.62 68.91
C THR A 1202 35.69 -62.97 70.20
N GLY A 1203 35.79 -63.77 71.26
CA GLY A 1203 36.34 -63.37 72.56
C GLY A 1203 36.98 -64.55 73.31
N THR A 1204 37.59 -64.28 74.47
CA THR A 1204 38.12 -65.30 75.38
C THR A 1204 37.63 -65.07 76.80
N HIS A 1205 37.56 -66.14 77.58
CA HIS A 1205 37.34 -66.13 79.02
C HIS A 1205 38.43 -66.96 79.70
N THR A 1206 39.01 -66.43 80.78
CA THR A 1206 39.97 -67.13 81.63
C THR A 1206 39.28 -67.79 82.82
N ILE A 1207 39.26 -69.13 82.80
CA ILE A 1207 38.66 -69.98 83.83
C ILE A 1207 39.22 -69.64 85.22
N THR A 1208 38.34 -69.37 86.18
CA THR A 1208 38.70 -69.11 87.58
C THR A 1208 38.71 -70.40 88.40
N GLN A 1209 39.20 -70.33 89.64
CA GLN A 1209 39.13 -71.49 90.55
C GLN A 1209 37.68 -71.83 90.93
N ALA A 1210 36.75 -70.87 90.89
CA ALA A 1210 35.36 -71.11 91.28
C ALA A 1210 34.62 -71.98 90.24
N GLU A 1211 34.86 -71.78 88.94
CA GLU A 1211 34.31 -72.67 87.90
C GLU A 1211 34.96 -74.06 87.92
N VAL A 1212 36.27 -74.17 88.23
CA VAL A 1212 36.94 -75.47 88.42
C VAL A 1212 36.38 -76.22 89.63
N ASP A 1213 36.08 -75.52 90.72
CA ASP A 1213 35.48 -76.10 91.93
C ASP A 1213 34.00 -76.46 91.72
N ALA A 1214 33.30 -75.80 90.80
CA ALA A 1214 31.94 -76.16 90.36
C ALA A 1214 31.92 -77.34 89.37
N GLY A 1215 32.94 -77.44 88.50
CA GLY A 1215 33.04 -78.44 87.43
C GLY A 1215 32.44 -78.00 86.09
N GLU A 1216 32.06 -76.73 85.94
CA GLU A 1216 31.33 -76.19 84.79
C GLU A 1216 31.61 -74.69 84.59
N VAL A 1217 31.58 -74.22 83.34
CA VAL A 1217 31.63 -72.79 82.96
C VAL A 1217 30.37 -72.47 82.17
N LEU A 1218 29.34 -72.00 82.87
CA LEU A 1218 28.12 -71.46 82.26
C LEU A 1218 28.35 -70.01 81.85
N ASN A 1219 28.43 -69.73 80.55
CA ASN A 1219 28.63 -68.38 80.02
C ASN A 1219 27.45 -67.88 79.18
N ILE A 1220 26.92 -66.70 79.49
CA ILE A 1220 25.72 -66.07 78.89
C ILE A 1220 26.10 -64.81 78.10
N ALA A 1221 25.58 -64.64 76.87
CA ALA A 1221 25.82 -63.43 76.06
C ALA A 1221 24.56 -62.93 75.33
N THR A 1222 24.52 -61.63 75.02
CA THR A 1222 23.60 -61.03 74.06
C THR A 1222 24.37 -60.27 72.98
N ALA A 1223 23.73 -60.02 71.83
CA ALA A 1223 24.23 -59.08 70.82
C ALA A 1223 23.38 -57.81 70.81
N THR A 1224 24.02 -56.66 70.69
CA THR A 1224 23.38 -55.33 70.62
C THR A 1224 23.75 -54.62 69.32
N GLY A 1225 22.92 -53.68 68.88
CA GLY A 1225 23.20 -52.80 67.73
C GLY A 1225 22.29 -51.58 67.68
N THR A 1226 22.69 -50.58 66.89
CA THR A 1226 21.96 -49.32 66.65
C THR A 1226 21.06 -49.45 65.42
N THR A 1227 19.81 -49.03 65.51
CA THR A 1227 18.85 -48.99 64.40
C THR A 1227 18.98 -47.67 63.62
N PRO A 1228 18.45 -47.55 62.38
CA PRO A 1228 18.61 -46.32 61.58
C PRO A 1228 18.06 -45.07 62.28
N GLY A 1229 16.92 -45.19 62.97
CA GLY A 1229 16.34 -44.13 63.80
C GLY A 1229 17.08 -43.84 65.12
N GLY A 1230 18.32 -44.31 65.28
CA GLY A 1230 19.17 -44.07 66.46
C GLY A 1230 18.80 -44.83 67.73
N GLY A 1231 17.79 -45.71 67.66
CA GLY A 1231 17.43 -46.62 68.75
C GLY A 1231 18.44 -47.77 68.91
N THR A 1232 18.25 -48.61 69.92
CA THR A 1232 19.00 -49.85 70.09
C THR A 1232 18.09 -51.06 70.00
N THR A 1233 18.63 -52.17 69.48
CA THR A 1233 18.00 -53.49 69.49
C THR A 1233 18.98 -54.51 70.06
N THR A 1234 18.45 -55.53 70.73
CA THR A 1234 19.21 -56.53 71.49
C THR A 1234 18.64 -57.91 71.20
N SER A 1235 19.51 -58.90 71.00
CA SER A 1235 19.08 -60.30 70.83
C SER A 1235 18.52 -60.89 72.13
N PRO A 1236 17.77 -62.00 72.06
CA PRO A 1236 17.68 -62.91 73.20
C PRO A 1236 19.08 -63.31 73.70
N PRO A 1237 19.24 -63.63 75.00
CA PRO A 1237 20.47 -64.22 75.49
C PRO A 1237 20.65 -65.63 74.93
N ASP A 1238 21.91 -66.02 74.74
CA ASP A 1238 22.31 -67.39 74.44
C ASP A 1238 23.35 -67.86 75.46
N GLU A 1239 23.20 -69.10 75.93
CA GLU A 1239 23.91 -69.66 77.08
C GLU A 1239 24.67 -70.93 76.65
N GLU A 1240 25.96 -70.98 76.94
CA GLU A 1240 26.83 -72.12 76.62
C GLU A 1240 27.48 -72.63 77.91
N ASP A 1241 27.31 -73.93 78.18
CA ASP A 1241 27.83 -74.62 79.38
C ASP A 1241 28.99 -75.55 79.01
N VAL A 1242 30.18 -75.25 79.55
CA VAL A 1242 31.41 -76.00 79.30
C VAL A 1242 31.82 -76.79 80.54
N THR A 1243 31.44 -78.07 80.57
CA THR A 1243 31.84 -78.98 81.65
C THR A 1243 33.36 -79.19 81.69
N LEU A 1244 33.96 -79.01 82.87
CA LEU A 1244 35.38 -79.21 83.12
C LEU A 1244 35.61 -80.59 83.73
N GLU A 1245 36.29 -81.50 83.02
CA GLU A 1245 36.60 -82.84 83.55
C GLU A 1245 37.51 -82.73 84.79
N THR A 1246 36.94 -82.95 85.97
CA THR A 1246 37.67 -83.03 87.22
C THR A 1246 38.23 -84.44 87.44
N THR A 1247 39.56 -84.56 87.52
CA THR A 1247 40.22 -85.80 87.98
C THR A 1247 40.61 -85.64 89.45
N PRO A 1248 39.78 -86.08 90.42
CA PRO A 1248 40.08 -85.91 91.85
C PRO A 1248 41.24 -86.81 92.28
N SER A 1249 42.44 -86.22 92.39
CA SER A 1249 43.62 -86.85 92.98
C SER A 1249 43.84 -86.36 94.41
N LEU A 1250 43.71 -87.26 95.38
CA LEU A 1250 44.15 -87.00 96.76
C LEU A 1250 45.68 -87.15 96.87
N THR A 1251 46.34 -86.13 97.42
CA THR A 1251 47.77 -86.12 97.81
C THR A 1251 47.94 -85.48 99.17
#